data_AF-D6PB95-F1
#
_entry.id   AF-D6PB95-F1
#
_cell.length_a   1.000
_cell.length_b   1.000
_cell.length_c   1.000
_cell.angle_alpha   90.00
_cell.angle_beta   90.00
_cell.angle_gamma   90.00
#
_symmetry.space_group_name_H-M   'P 1'
#
loop_
_entity.id
_entity.type
_entity.pdbx_description
1 polymer ?
#
loop_
_entity_poly.entity_id
_entity_poly.type
_entity_poly.pdbx_seq_one_letter_code
_entity_poly.pdbx_strand_id
1 'polypeptide(L)'
;MSPIVVTANAQDEPSGVAPTDIWSEDYVNEIFPWAPANDMDRQFKEYHTYETTKALMLQLEQENPEIFEFHEGLLGGTNARGETVTADTYEGWKYSHSSPWMKITGDVGGGDYNEFVGDSGNYADRHDVLIVGNHHAREWMSYEVVLMQLEVIAFSYDNIGYDNDGDGLVDEDPWGDGNNDGILDDDGDCLSLASEFQDSNGDGNPCGPGDLGVDEDYSEQFITDLVNTREIYLVPILNVDGNIYDREVFCPAPAWESCPSGGWRKNLRDNGPDILPDFNEEVDEDCDGVDLNRNYQFEWGAPLGATVPLIPGTCTPSEDERAGITNNDVYTGPYDTQDNDGDGFINEDNVDGEDDDNDGRTDEDWAGGNSEPETRFIQDLTEMNDDVGDGASEFKSTLTHHSYSELILYPWGHCTDCETTDHDQLVYHGSKLAEMTDYTNMQSSDLYPTTGDFCDWHYGVHDSYCYTSEIGTAFHQHEDDIDHIAVRNLGTGFYIAEIADNPRERADLGIANISQNQYIQMPDMVNVPSKGYIPVDMCVANGFAYSLDEEFSYALYRTVKPSRAQSDYGPREWSTTAWSKAPFEDTTSICTLLSGENGTVIRSNLPIADTVSGEVHYKAMLGTLSGGDLYQYPNDGTYYVLTVEYRADYGTFGGALFMFLIVAGFVWGGLAICLRMMLTDEEEKNSWMH
;
A
#
# COMPACT_ATOMS: atom_id res chain seq x y z
N MET A 1 49.43 -55.11 -19.89
CA MET A 1 49.18 -53.66 -19.93
C MET A 1 47.68 -53.48 -19.95
N SER A 2 47.11 -53.20 -18.78
CA SER A 2 45.73 -52.74 -18.65
C SER A 2 45.81 -51.27 -18.23
N PRO A 3 45.04 -50.37 -18.84
CA PRO A 3 45.14 -48.95 -18.56
C PRO A 3 44.61 -48.64 -17.16
N ILE A 4 45.27 -47.68 -16.52
CA ILE A 4 44.88 -47.06 -15.26
C ILE A 4 43.65 -46.20 -15.54
N VAL A 5 42.56 -46.49 -14.83
CA VAL A 5 41.38 -45.61 -14.77
C VAL A 5 41.74 -44.44 -13.88
N VAL A 6 41.76 -43.24 -14.47
CA VAL A 6 41.77 -41.99 -13.72
C VAL A 6 40.35 -41.78 -13.23
N THR A 7 40.13 -41.89 -11.93
CA THR A 7 38.93 -41.39 -11.27
C THR A 7 38.94 -39.87 -11.42
N ALA A 8 38.04 -39.32 -12.22
CA ALA A 8 37.66 -37.93 -12.10
C ALA A 8 37.07 -37.75 -10.69
N ASN A 9 37.62 -36.82 -9.92
CA ASN A 9 36.94 -36.32 -8.74
C ASN A 9 35.59 -35.78 -9.24
N ALA A 10 34.50 -36.28 -8.67
CA ALA A 10 33.30 -35.47 -8.56
C ALA A 10 33.73 -34.20 -7.82
N GLN A 11 33.60 -33.05 -8.47
CA GLN A 11 33.49 -31.82 -7.71
C GLN A 11 32.19 -31.99 -6.92
N ASP A 12 32.27 -31.90 -5.60
CA ASP A 12 31.08 -31.66 -4.80
C ASP A 12 30.40 -30.42 -5.43
N GLU A 13 29.09 -30.54 -5.69
CA GLU A 13 28.22 -29.38 -5.95
C GLU A 13 28.55 -28.31 -4.90
N PRO A 14 28.59 -27.00 -5.25
CA PRO A 14 28.70 -25.97 -4.24
C PRO A 14 27.58 -26.23 -3.23
N SER A 15 27.91 -26.36 -1.94
CA SER A 15 26.88 -26.26 -0.91
C SER A 15 26.30 -24.86 -1.05
N GLY A 16 25.07 -24.74 -1.55
CA GLY A 16 24.38 -23.46 -1.59
C GLY A 16 24.23 -22.88 -0.19
N VAL A 17 23.96 -21.58 -0.13
CA VAL A 17 23.73 -20.86 1.11
C VAL A 17 22.38 -21.30 1.68
N ALA A 18 22.29 -21.55 2.99
CA ALA A 18 21.01 -21.80 3.64
C ALA A 18 20.38 -20.47 4.09
N PRO A 19 19.04 -20.37 4.22
CA PRO A 19 18.36 -19.14 4.64
C PRO A 19 18.98 -18.50 5.89
N THR A 20 19.20 -19.29 6.95
CA THR A 20 19.80 -18.83 8.22
C THR A 20 21.29 -18.45 8.14
N ASP A 21 21.94 -18.62 6.99
CA ASP A 21 23.30 -18.13 6.76
C ASP A 21 23.31 -16.67 6.26
N ILE A 22 22.17 -16.17 5.75
CA ILE A 22 21.95 -14.79 5.27
C ILE A 22 21.11 -14.07 6.33
N TRP A 23 19.88 -14.55 6.52
CA TRP A 23 18.86 -13.89 7.32
C TRP A 23 18.77 -14.38 8.76
N SER A 24 18.09 -13.58 9.58
CA SER A 24 17.79 -13.85 10.97
C SER A 24 16.87 -15.06 11.16
N GLU A 25 16.92 -15.68 12.34
CA GLU A 25 15.99 -16.76 12.69
C GLU A 25 14.53 -16.26 12.75
N ASP A 26 14.30 -14.98 13.08
CA ASP A 26 12.94 -14.43 13.17
C ASP A 26 12.34 -14.30 11.75
N TYR A 27 13.08 -13.72 10.80
CA TYR A 27 12.66 -13.60 9.41
C TYR A 27 12.35 -14.95 8.75
N VAL A 28 13.28 -15.92 8.85
CA VAL A 28 13.12 -17.26 8.26
C VAL A 28 11.91 -18.04 8.82
N ASN A 29 11.39 -17.65 9.99
CA ASN A 29 10.20 -18.25 10.59
C ASN A 29 8.96 -17.34 10.52
N GLU A 30 9.01 -16.27 9.71
CA GLU A 30 7.97 -15.25 9.56
C GLU A 30 7.49 -14.73 10.92
N ILE A 31 8.45 -14.34 11.76
CA ILE A 31 8.20 -13.70 13.04
C ILE A 31 8.30 -12.19 12.85
N PHE A 32 7.15 -11.53 12.77
CA PHE A 32 7.09 -10.10 12.48
C PHE A 32 7.50 -9.23 13.69
N PRO A 33 8.20 -8.10 13.47
CA PRO A 33 8.84 -7.32 14.53
C PRO A 33 7.87 -6.56 15.46
N TRP A 34 6.61 -6.37 15.07
CA TRP A 34 5.59 -5.63 15.83
C TRP A 34 4.95 -6.43 16.97
N ALA A 35 5.12 -7.75 17.00
CA ALA A 35 4.54 -8.61 18.03
C ALA A 35 5.48 -9.77 18.41
N PRO A 36 5.37 -10.32 19.63
CA PRO A 36 6.17 -11.48 20.01
C PRO A 36 5.66 -12.74 19.30
N ALA A 37 6.56 -13.68 18.96
CA ALA A 37 6.27 -14.95 18.28
C ALA A 37 5.14 -15.82 18.89
N ASN A 38 4.73 -15.56 20.13
CA ASN A 38 3.65 -16.29 20.80
C ASN A 38 2.27 -15.59 20.70
N ASP A 39 2.19 -14.46 20.02
CA ASP A 39 0.99 -13.70 19.74
C ASP A 39 0.46 -14.10 18.36
N MET A 40 -0.21 -15.26 18.31
CA MET A 40 -0.52 -15.94 17.04
C MET A 40 -1.37 -15.09 16.09
N ASP A 41 -2.39 -14.39 16.62
CA ASP A 41 -3.21 -13.43 15.87
C ASP A 41 -2.34 -12.36 15.18
N ARG A 42 -1.55 -11.60 15.95
CA ARG A 42 -0.70 -10.50 15.39
C ARG A 42 0.50 -10.99 14.58
N GLN A 43 0.79 -12.28 14.64
CA GLN A 43 1.79 -12.94 13.82
C GLN A 43 1.16 -13.61 12.59
N PHE A 44 -0.15 -13.43 12.35
CA PHE A 44 -0.90 -14.01 11.24
C PHE A 44 -0.77 -15.54 11.14
N LYS A 45 -0.53 -16.22 12.28
CA LYS A 45 -0.49 -17.68 12.38
C LYS A 45 -1.88 -18.29 12.64
N GLU A 46 -2.89 -17.44 12.81
CA GLU A 46 -4.30 -17.82 12.88
C GLU A 46 -5.16 -16.68 12.33
N TYR A 47 -6.38 -17.00 11.90
CA TYR A 47 -7.30 -16.00 11.39
C TYR A 47 -7.90 -15.15 12.51
N HIS A 48 -7.90 -13.83 12.33
CA HIS A 48 -8.61 -12.89 13.17
C HIS A 48 -10.12 -13.15 13.17
N THR A 49 -10.72 -12.92 14.33
CA THR A 49 -12.17 -12.85 14.53
C THR A 49 -12.61 -11.39 14.49
N TYR A 50 -13.90 -11.11 14.30
CA TYR A 50 -14.42 -9.75 14.41
C TYR A 50 -13.94 -9.00 15.68
N GLU A 51 -13.94 -9.67 16.83
CA GLU A 51 -13.50 -9.07 18.10
C GLU A 51 -12.00 -8.79 18.14
N THR A 52 -11.16 -9.68 17.60
CA THR A 52 -9.70 -9.49 17.57
C THR A 52 -9.29 -8.47 16.51
N THR A 53 -9.96 -8.45 15.36
CA THR A 53 -9.86 -7.38 14.34
C THR A 53 -10.12 -6.00 14.95
N LYS A 54 -11.27 -5.84 15.63
CA LYS A 54 -11.62 -4.57 16.27
C LYS A 54 -10.65 -4.18 17.37
N ALA A 55 -10.22 -5.15 18.19
CA ALA A 55 -9.25 -4.90 19.25
C ALA A 55 -7.90 -4.43 18.69
N LEU A 56 -7.44 -5.04 17.59
CA LEU A 56 -6.23 -4.64 16.89
C LEU A 56 -6.35 -3.21 16.35
N MET A 57 -7.41 -2.90 15.60
CA MET A 57 -7.60 -1.56 15.02
C MET A 57 -7.63 -0.46 16.09
N LEU A 58 -8.37 -0.66 17.18
CA LEU A 58 -8.40 0.27 18.32
C LEU A 58 -7.03 0.42 19.00
N GLN A 59 -6.26 -0.67 19.06
CA GLN A 59 -4.90 -0.62 19.61
C GLN A 59 -3.98 0.19 18.70
N LEU A 60 -4.03 -0.03 17.39
CA LEU A 60 -3.22 0.69 16.41
C LEU A 60 -3.53 2.19 16.42
N GLU A 61 -4.80 2.59 16.46
CA GLU A 61 -5.23 3.99 16.64
C GLU A 61 -4.65 4.59 17.93
N GLN A 62 -4.73 3.85 19.05
CA GLN A 62 -4.22 4.33 20.32
C GLN A 62 -2.69 4.52 20.31
N GLU A 63 -1.97 3.64 19.61
CA GLU A 63 -0.52 3.64 19.54
C GLU A 63 0.03 4.67 18.53
N ASN A 64 -0.72 4.95 17.46
CA ASN A 64 -0.33 5.84 16.36
C ASN A 64 -1.42 6.89 16.03
N PRO A 65 -1.84 7.72 17.00
CA PRO A 65 -2.97 8.66 16.87
C PRO A 65 -2.70 9.82 15.90
N GLU A 66 -1.48 9.97 15.40
CA GLU A 66 -1.10 10.96 14.39
C GLU A 66 -1.38 10.51 12.96
N ILE A 67 -1.60 9.21 12.73
CA ILE A 67 -1.91 8.66 11.41
C ILE A 67 -3.21 7.86 11.32
N PHE A 68 -3.73 7.33 12.43
CA PHE A 68 -4.92 6.48 12.44
C PHE A 68 -6.11 7.10 13.16
N GLU A 69 -7.29 6.95 12.56
CA GLU A 69 -8.60 7.23 13.18
C GLU A 69 -9.55 6.04 12.90
N PHE A 70 -10.06 5.43 13.98
CA PHE A 70 -10.90 4.22 13.89
C PHE A 70 -12.39 4.58 13.83
N HIS A 71 -13.13 3.88 12.98
CA HIS A 71 -14.56 4.08 12.76
C HIS A 71 -15.35 2.77 12.67
N GLU A 72 -16.66 2.87 12.89
CA GLU A 72 -17.64 1.80 12.66
C GLU A 72 -18.87 2.36 11.94
N GLY A 73 -19.12 1.91 10.71
CA GLY A 73 -20.13 2.52 9.85
C GLY A 73 -19.86 4.03 9.62
N LEU A 74 -20.92 4.81 9.38
CA LEU A 74 -20.84 6.27 9.22
C LEU A 74 -21.79 6.96 10.22
N LEU A 75 -21.58 8.25 10.49
CA LEU A 75 -22.52 9.01 11.33
C LEU A 75 -23.89 9.21 10.67
N GLY A 76 -23.90 9.34 9.34
CA GLY A 76 -25.08 9.60 8.55
C GLY A 76 -25.53 11.06 8.59
N GLY A 77 -26.56 11.37 7.82
CA GLY A 77 -27.00 12.74 7.55
C GLY A 77 -27.87 12.77 6.31
N THR A 78 -27.83 13.87 5.56
CA THR A 78 -28.42 13.90 4.21
C THR A 78 -27.32 13.65 3.19
N ASN A 79 -27.42 12.57 2.42
CA ASN A 79 -26.42 12.23 1.40
C ASN A 79 -26.61 13.06 0.11
N ALA A 80 -25.69 12.93 -0.84
CA ALA A 80 -25.70 13.64 -2.12
C ALA A 80 -26.99 13.39 -2.94
N ARG A 81 -27.59 12.20 -2.75
CA ARG A 81 -28.86 11.77 -3.36
C ARG A 81 -30.09 12.38 -2.67
N GLY A 82 -29.93 13.11 -1.55
CA GLY A 82 -30.99 13.77 -0.81
C GLY A 82 -31.74 12.87 0.18
N GLU A 83 -31.27 11.64 0.39
CA GLU A 83 -31.81 10.70 1.38
C GLU A 83 -31.29 11.05 2.76
N THR A 84 -32.11 10.86 3.80
CA THR A 84 -31.69 11.06 5.19
C THR A 84 -31.49 9.72 5.89
N VAL A 85 -30.25 9.46 6.30
CA VAL A 85 -29.81 8.24 6.97
C VAL A 85 -29.24 8.55 8.35
N THR A 86 -29.09 7.53 9.17
CA THR A 86 -28.51 7.59 10.52
C THR A 86 -27.47 6.49 10.70
N ALA A 87 -26.62 6.57 11.72
CA ALA A 87 -25.66 5.51 12.05
C ALA A 87 -26.27 4.08 12.07
N ASP A 88 -27.47 3.92 12.64
CA ASP A 88 -28.22 2.65 12.66
C ASP A 88 -28.54 2.07 11.25
N THR A 89 -28.38 2.85 10.18
CA THR A 89 -28.64 2.43 8.78
C THR A 89 -27.57 1.45 8.29
N TYR A 90 -26.38 1.52 8.87
CA TYR A 90 -25.21 0.74 8.45
C TYR A 90 -24.96 -0.47 9.36
N GLU A 91 -25.85 -0.72 10.33
CA GLU A 91 -25.78 -1.90 11.20
C GLU A 91 -26.31 -3.13 10.45
N GLY A 92 -25.56 -4.24 10.53
CA GLY A 92 -25.96 -5.52 9.95
C GLY A 92 -27.29 -6.07 10.48
N TRP A 93 -27.95 -6.89 9.68
CA TRP A 93 -29.31 -7.39 9.93
C TRP A 93 -29.47 -8.26 11.19
N LYS A 94 -28.43 -8.99 11.59
CA LYS A 94 -28.49 -10.04 12.61
C LYS A 94 -27.84 -9.65 13.93
N TYR A 95 -26.59 -9.18 13.88
CA TYR A 95 -25.84 -8.84 15.09
C TYR A 95 -25.81 -7.34 15.37
N SER A 96 -26.34 -6.52 14.46
CA SER A 96 -26.37 -5.06 14.57
C SER A 96 -24.99 -4.46 14.77
N HIS A 97 -24.00 -5.04 14.09
CA HIS A 97 -22.65 -4.48 14.00
C HIS A 97 -22.49 -3.75 12.69
N SER A 98 -21.92 -2.55 12.74
CA SER A 98 -21.47 -1.83 11.54
C SER A 98 -20.08 -2.31 11.14
N SER A 99 -19.75 -2.20 9.86
CA SER A 99 -18.42 -2.56 9.35
C SER A 99 -17.33 -1.66 9.99
N PRO A 100 -16.28 -2.22 10.60
CA PRO A 100 -15.15 -1.46 11.11
C PRO A 100 -14.24 -1.01 9.97
N TRP A 101 -13.72 0.20 10.06
CA TRP A 101 -12.78 0.74 9.09
C TRP A 101 -11.79 1.73 9.72
N MET A 102 -10.67 1.95 9.04
CA MET A 102 -9.60 2.85 9.48
C MET A 102 -9.37 3.95 8.45
N LYS A 103 -9.41 5.21 8.88
CA LYS A 103 -8.86 6.35 8.14
C LYS A 103 -7.36 6.44 8.45
N ILE A 104 -6.55 6.53 7.41
CA ILE A 104 -5.10 6.57 7.53
C ILE A 104 -4.53 7.72 6.71
N THR A 105 -3.93 8.70 7.39
CA THR A 105 -3.24 9.80 6.72
C THR A 105 -2.35 10.59 7.68
N GLY A 106 -1.27 11.21 7.19
CA GLY A 106 -0.39 12.02 8.03
C GLY A 106 -1.11 13.23 8.63
N ASP A 107 -1.09 13.41 9.94
CA ASP A 107 -1.90 14.43 10.65
C ASP A 107 -3.41 14.15 10.56
N VAL A 108 -3.83 12.90 10.77
CA VAL A 108 -5.25 12.46 10.68
C VAL A 108 -6.23 13.30 11.51
N GLY A 109 -5.81 13.82 12.67
CA GLY A 109 -6.65 14.72 13.49
C GLY A 109 -6.74 16.17 12.96
N GLY A 110 -6.08 16.47 11.84
CA GLY A 110 -6.10 17.73 11.13
C GLY A 110 -7.18 17.77 10.04
N GLY A 111 -6.86 18.40 8.91
CA GLY A 111 -7.76 18.52 7.76
C GLY A 111 -9.10 19.20 8.06
N ASP A 112 -10.04 19.03 7.13
CA ASP A 112 -11.45 19.30 7.33
C ASP A 112 -12.15 18.06 7.92
N TYR A 113 -13.27 18.29 8.62
CA TYR A 113 -14.07 17.24 9.24
C TYR A 113 -15.34 17.00 8.41
N ASN A 114 -15.56 15.76 7.99
CA ASN A 114 -16.77 15.37 7.26
C ASN A 114 -17.87 14.98 8.26
N GLU A 115 -18.92 15.80 8.37
CA GLU A 115 -20.00 15.53 9.34
C GLU A 115 -20.83 14.28 9.01
N PHE A 116 -20.91 13.89 7.73
CA PHE A 116 -21.70 12.74 7.30
C PHE A 116 -20.93 11.44 7.51
N VAL A 117 -19.68 11.38 7.04
CA VAL A 117 -18.79 10.22 7.18
C VAL A 117 -18.40 10.08 8.64
N GLY A 118 -18.01 11.18 9.28
CA GLY A 118 -17.63 11.26 10.68
C GLY A 118 -16.13 11.17 10.92
N ASP A 119 -15.32 11.44 9.91
CA ASP A 119 -13.86 11.39 9.94
C ASP A 119 -13.21 12.78 9.87
N SER A 120 -11.97 12.82 10.35
CA SER A 120 -11.07 13.97 10.25
C SER A 120 -9.98 13.68 9.21
N GLY A 121 -9.09 14.65 8.99
CA GLY A 121 -7.93 14.42 8.11
C GLY A 121 -8.32 14.34 6.65
N ASN A 122 -9.32 15.12 6.24
CA ASN A 122 -9.74 15.29 4.85
C ASN A 122 -9.03 16.51 4.27
N TYR A 123 -8.20 16.31 3.24
CA TYR A 123 -7.29 17.25 2.62
C TYR A 123 -7.48 17.23 1.10
N ALA A 124 -7.99 18.35 0.57
CA ALA A 124 -8.18 18.56 -0.87
C ALA A 124 -6.89 18.44 -1.75
N ASP A 125 -5.70 18.38 -1.15
CA ASP A 125 -4.42 18.17 -1.85
C ASP A 125 -3.87 16.73 -1.73
N ARG A 126 -4.63 15.82 -1.14
CA ARG A 126 -4.31 14.39 -1.06
C ARG A 126 -5.31 13.58 -1.86
N HIS A 127 -4.87 12.41 -2.28
CA HIS A 127 -5.67 11.52 -3.09
C HIS A 127 -6.09 10.31 -2.30
N ASP A 128 -7.31 9.86 -2.56
CA ASP A 128 -7.99 8.91 -1.71
C ASP A 128 -7.99 7.53 -2.34
N VAL A 129 -7.89 6.53 -1.48
CA VAL A 129 -7.89 5.13 -1.89
C VAL A 129 -8.75 4.32 -0.93
N LEU A 130 -9.58 3.44 -1.49
CA LEU A 130 -10.43 2.53 -0.73
C LEU A 130 -10.03 1.08 -0.99
N ILE A 131 -9.70 0.35 0.08
CA ILE A 131 -9.37 -1.06 0.05
C ILE A 131 -10.32 -1.80 0.99
N VAL A 132 -11.00 -2.82 0.46
CA VAL A 132 -12.07 -3.53 1.15
C VAL A 132 -11.79 -5.03 1.18
N GLY A 133 -12.05 -5.66 2.32
CA GLY A 133 -12.06 -7.11 2.47
C GLY A 133 -13.44 -7.64 2.85
N ASN A 134 -13.63 -8.94 2.64
CA ASN A 134 -14.76 -9.71 3.14
C ASN A 134 -16.15 -9.25 2.65
N HIS A 135 -16.32 -8.98 1.36
CA HIS A 135 -17.66 -8.94 0.76
C HIS A 135 -18.39 -10.29 0.95
N HIS A 136 -17.67 -11.40 0.81
CA HIS A 136 -18.21 -12.72 1.09
C HIS A 136 -17.64 -13.30 2.38
N ALA A 137 -18.53 -13.81 3.23
CA ALA A 137 -18.22 -14.21 4.61
C ALA A 137 -17.10 -15.24 4.75
N ARG A 138 -17.11 -16.31 3.95
CA ARG A 138 -16.14 -17.42 3.95
C ARG A 138 -14.73 -17.08 3.47
N GLU A 139 -14.51 -15.90 2.93
CA GLU A 139 -13.26 -15.57 2.24
C GLU A 139 -12.23 -15.02 3.22
N TRP A 140 -11.71 -15.85 4.13
CA TRP A 140 -11.05 -15.32 5.33
C TRP A 140 -9.72 -14.62 5.05
N MET A 141 -8.95 -15.03 4.04
CA MET A 141 -7.72 -14.32 3.66
C MET A 141 -7.97 -12.88 3.20
N SER A 142 -9.18 -12.58 2.70
CA SER A 142 -9.49 -11.24 2.17
C SER A 142 -9.35 -10.13 3.22
N TYR A 143 -9.73 -10.40 4.47
CA TYR A 143 -9.59 -9.42 5.54
C TYR A 143 -8.24 -9.53 6.26
N GLU A 144 -7.60 -10.70 6.26
CA GLU A 144 -6.25 -10.85 6.84
C GLU A 144 -5.22 -9.97 6.13
N VAL A 145 -5.25 -9.93 4.79
CA VAL A 145 -4.32 -9.08 4.02
C VAL A 145 -4.49 -7.60 4.39
N VAL A 146 -5.73 -7.13 4.56
CA VAL A 146 -6.02 -5.75 4.96
C VAL A 146 -5.51 -5.46 6.39
N LEU A 147 -5.62 -6.43 7.29
CA LEU A 147 -5.07 -6.29 8.65
C LEU A 147 -3.54 -6.29 8.67
N MET A 148 -2.89 -7.08 7.81
CA MET A 148 -1.43 -7.05 7.67
C MET A 148 -0.95 -5.70 7.13
N GLN A 149 -1.67 -5.11 6.16
CA GLN A 149 -1.39 -3.75 5.68
C GLN A 149 -1.45 -2.71 6.81
N LEU A 150 -2.42 -2.82 7.73
CA LEU A 150 -2.48 -1.93 8.90
C LEU A 150 -1.25 -2.05 9.82
N GLU A 151 -0.83 -3.28 10.13
CA GLU A 151 0.36 -3.53 10.96
C GLU A 151 1.63 -3.00 10.29
N VAL A 152 1.77 -3.23 8.98
CA VAL A 152 2.91 -2.75 8.19
C VAL A 152 2.95 -1.23 8.13
N ILE A 153 1.81 -0.56 7.94
CA ILE A 153 1.75 0.91 7.99
C ILE A 153 2.17 1.42 9.37
N ALA A 154 1.60 0.85 10.44
CA ALA A 154 1.89 1.24 11.82
C ALA A 154 3.37 1.08 12.16
N PHE A 155 3.95 -0.06 11.73
CA PHE A 155 5.35 -0.35 11.93
C PHE A 155 6.24 0.61 11.14
N SER A 156 5.95 0.84 9.87
CA SER A 156 6.87 1.52 8.96
C SER A 156 6.95 3.03 9.17
N TYR A 157 5.82 3.68 9.52
CA TYR A 157 5.72 5.14 9.53
C TYR A 157 6.80 5.86 10.36
N ASP A 158 7.23 5.25 11.47
CA ASP A 158 8.25 5.79 12.39
C ASP A 158 9.56 4.98 12.44
N ASN A 159 9.69 3.90 11.66
CA ASN A 159 10.85 2.99 11.69
C ASN A 159 11.64 2.97 10.38
N ILE A 160 11.97 4.15 9.84
CA ILE A 160 12.69 4.26 8.55
C ILE A 160 14.06 3.58 8.56
N GLY A 161 14.29 2.67 7.60
CA GLY A 161 15.55 1.97 7.36
C GLY A 161 15.75 0.86 8.38
N TYR A 162 14.73 0.02 8.55
CA TYR A 162 14.75 -1.10 9.48
C TYR A 162 15.10 -2.39 8.74
N ASP A 163 16.29 -2.90 9.04
CA ASP A 163 16.81 -4.23 8.64
C ASP A 163 15.88 -5.34 9.18
N ASN A 164 14.90 -5.75 8.37
CA ASN A 164 13.77 -6.58 8.79
C ASN A 164 14.04 -8.09 8.69
N ASP A 165 14.99 -8.45 7.84
CA ASP A 165 15.49 -9.77 7.53
C ASP A 165 16.74 -10.08 8.38
N GLY A 166 17.55 -9.07 8.73
CA GLY A 166 18.64 -9.13 9.70
C GLY A 166 20.02 -9.40 9.10
N ASP A 167 20.19 -9.25 7.78
CA ASP A 167 21.47 -9.46 7.10
C ASP A 167 22.44 -8.25 7.24
N GLY A 168 21.92 -7.09 7.67
CA GLY A 168 22.64 -5.85 7.88
C GLY A 168 22.56 -4.82 6.74
N LEU A 169 21.70 -5.06 5.75
CA LEU A 169 21.32 -4.16 4.67
C LEU A 169 19.91 -3.58 4.95
N VAL A 170 19.51 -2.60 4.13
CA VAL A 170 18.25 -1.84 4.29
C VAL A 170 17.75 -1.38 2.91
N ASP A 171 16.44 -1.29 2.73
CA ASP A 171 15.76 -0.89 1.50
C ASP A 171 16.19 -1.76 0.28
N GLU A 172 16.07 -3.09 0.39
CA GLU A 172 16.60 -4.05 -0.61
C GLU A 172 15.63 -4.33 -1.76
N ASP A 173 14.46 -4.91 -1.47
CA ASP A 173 13.48 -5.27 -2.50
C ASP A 173 12.19 -4.44 -2.36
N PRO A 174 11.80 -3.66 -3.39
CA PRO A 174 10.45 -3.15 -3.48
C PRO A 174 9.46 -4.29 -3.80
N TRP A 175 8.16 -4.05 -3.65
CA TRP A 175 7.17 -5.00 -4.15
C TRP A 175 7.15 -5.02 -5.68
N GLY A 176 7.34 -6.20 -6.28
CA GLY A 176 7.40 -6.41 -7.71
C GLY A 176 8.80 -6.21 -8.30
N ASP A 177 8.91 -6.24 -9.63
CA ASP A 177 10.19 -6.10 -10.34
C ASP A 177 10.62 -4.62 -10.39
N GLY A 178 11.33 -4.15 -9.36
CA GLY A 178 11.71 -2.77 -9.17
C GLY A 178 12.73 -2.27 -10.19
N ASN A 179 13.65 -3.13 -10.62
CA ASN A 179 14.65 -2.81 -11.62
C ASN A 179 14.18 -3.08 -13.08
N ASN A 180 13.04 -3.76 -13.22
CA ASN A 180 12.35 -4.11 -14.45
C ASN A 180 13.16 -5.06 -15.38
N ASP A 181 13.96 -5.98 -14.84
CA ASP A 181 14.74 -6.97 -15.60
C ASP A 181 14.05 -8.33 -15.79
N GLY A 182 12.86 -8.49 -15.20
CA GLY A 182 12.02 -9.67 -15.23
C GLY A 182 12.29 -10.66 -14.09
N ILE A 183 13.00 -10.24 -13.05
CA ILE A 183 13.28 -10.99 -11.81
C ILE A 183 12.77 -10.13 -10.65
N LEU A 184 12.10 -10.75 -9.67
CA LEU A 184 11.57 -10.03 -8.51
C LEU A 184 12.60 -9.84 -7.39
N ASP A 185 13.48 -10.83 -7.22
CA ASP A 185 14.67 -10.76 -6.37
C ASP A 185 15.65 -9.72 -6.96
N ASP A 186 15.51 -8.46 -6.52
CA ASP A 186 16.20 -7.29 -7.06
C ASP A 186 17.66 -7.21 -6.55
N ASP A 187 17.92 -7.72 -5.34
CA ASP A 187 19.23 -7.72 -4.70
C ASP A 187 20.06 -9.02 -4.97
N GLY A 188 19.38 -10.11 -5.33
CA GLY A 188 19.90 -11.39 -5.75
C GLY A 188 20.13 -12.41 -4.62
N ASP A 189 19.60 -12.19 -3.43
CA ASP A 189 19.90 -12.99 -2.25
C ASP A 189 19.15 -14.34 -2.22
N CYS A 190 17.88 -14.40 -2.67
CA CYS A 190 17.14 -15.63 -2.87
C CYS A 190 17.82 -16.47 -3.96
N LEU A 191 18.20 -15.84 -5.07
CA LEU A 191 18.94 -16.49 -6.16
C LEU A 191 20.31 -17.01 -5.71
N SER A 192 20.84 -16.52 -4.60
CA SER A 192 22.09 -16.99 -3.98
C SER A 192 21.94 -18.27 -3.16
N LEU A 193 20.71 -18.61 -2.74
CA LEU A 193 20.40 -19.80 -1.95
C LEU A 193 20.68 -21.10 -2.70
N ALA A 194 20.74 -22.21 -1.95
CA ALA A 194 20.65 -23.53 -2.55
C ALA A 194 19.28 -23.72 -3.23
N SER A 195 19.25 -24.38 -4.40
CA SER A 195 18.01 -24.57 -5.18
C SER A 195 16.86 -25.22 -4.44
N GLU A 196 17.13 -25.96 -3.36
CA GLU A 196 16.12 -26.55 -2.48
C GLU A 196 15.44 -25.58 -1.51
N PHE A 197 15.95 -24.34 -1.40
CA PHE A 197 15.42 -23.29 -0.53
C PHE A 197 14.83 -22.10 -1.30
N GLN A 198 14.99 -22.08 -2.62
CA GLN A 198 14.51 -20.99 -3.47
C GLN A 198 12.99 -21.01 -3.68
N ASP A 199 12.33 -22.15 -3.48
CA ASP A 199 10.86 -22.32 -3.57
C ASP A 199 10.39 -22.64 -2.14
N SER A 200 10.44 -21.62 -1.30
CA SER A 200 10.22 -21.67 0.14
C SER A 200 8.75 -21.86 0.48
N ASN A 201 7.87 -21.31 -0.36
CA ASN A 201 6.42 -21.47 -0.22
C ASN A 201 5.86 -22.72 -0.95
N GLY A 202 6.65 -23.36 -1.82
CA GLY A 202 6.32 -24.62 -2.48
C GLY A 202 5.31 -24.49 -3.62
N ASP A 203 5.12 -23.29 -4.19
CA ASP A 203 4.23 -23.05 -5.33
C ASP A 203 4.85 -23.49 -6.67
N GLY A 204 6.16 -23.77 -6.69
CA GLY A 204 6.90 -24.25 -7.86
C GLY A 204 7.48 -23.13 -8.73
N ASN A 205 7.48 -21.89 -8.27
CA ASN A 205 8.11 -20.73 -8.88
C ASN A 205 9.27 -20.22 -8.00
N PRO A 206 10.51 -20.73 -8.19
CA PRO A 206 11.61 -20.39 -7.29
C PRO A 206 12.00 -18.90 -7.34
N CYS A 207 12.15 -18.28 -6.17
CA CYS A 207 12.36 -16.84 -5.98
C CYS A 207 11.23 -16.05 -6.66
N GLY A 208 10.00 -16.52 -6.47
CA GLY A 208 8.77 -15.85 -6.88
C GLY A 208 8.13 -15.09 -5.72
N PRO A 209 6.98 -14.43 -5.96
CA PRO A 209 6.26 -13.69 -4.92
C PRO A 209 5.94 -14.54 -3.69
N GLY A 210 6.31 -14.02 -2.51
CA GLY A 210 6.13 -14.69 -1.23
C GLY A 210 7.23 -15.68 -0.87
N ASP A 211 8.21 -15.94 -1.74
CA ASP A 211 9.41 -16.64 -1.30
C ASP A 211 10.29 -15.78 -0.38
N LEU A 212 11.04 -16.40 0.53
CA LEU A 212 12.07 -15.72 1.31
C LEU A 212 13.14 -15.12 0.38
N GLY A 213 13.58 -13.89 0.61
CA GLY A 213 14.48 -13.16 -0.28
C GLY A 213 13.78 -12.53 -1.48
N VAL A 214 12.46 -12.32 -1.41
CA VAL A 214 11.69 -11.66 -2.48
C VAL A 214 10.70 -10.70 -1.86
N ASP A 215 10.64 -9.48 -2.39
CA ASP A 215 9.80 -8.41 -1.89
C ASP A 215 10.01 -8.14 -0.38
N GLU A 216 11.23 -8.44 0.11
CA GLU A 216 11.67 -8.27 1.49
C GLU A 216 12.34 -6.91 1.72
N ASP A 217 12.43 -6.51 2.99
CA ASP A 217 13.09 -5.25 3.34
C ASP A 217 12.65 -4.02 2.50
N TYR A 218 11.34 -3.95 2.24
CA TYR A 218 10.71 -2.84 1.51
C TYR A 218 11.02 -1.49 2.17
N SER A 219 11.04 -0.43 1.36
CA SER A 219 11.36 0.88 1.92
C SER A 219 10.26 1.43 2.83
N GLU A 220 10.48 1.51 4.15
CA GLU A 220 9.52 2.16 5.05
C GLU A 220 9.31 3.63 4.69
N GLN A 221 10.33 4.27 4.12
CA GLN A 221 10.22 5.66 3.66
C GLN A 221 9.17 5.80 2.56
N PHE A 222 9.01 4.81 1.68
CA PHE A 222 7.95 4.79 0.68
C PHE A 222 6.58 4.77 1.33
N ILE A 223 6.38 3.93 2.34
CA ILE A 223 5.12 3.86 3.10
C ILE A 223 4.86 5.17 3.85
N THR A 224 5.87 5.73 4.52
CA THR A 224 5.75 7.05 5.17
C THR A 224 5.35 8.13 4.17
N ASP A 225 5.92 8.13 2.97
CA ASP A 225 5.59 9.12 1.94
C ASP A 225 4.18 8.92 1.40
N LEU A 226 3.71 7.68 1.22
CA LEU A 226 2.32 7.37 0.88
C LEU A 226 1.35 7.90 1.94
N VAL A 227 1.54 7.55 3.22
CA VAL A 227 0.65 8.00 4.32
C VAL A 227 0.60 9.53 4.40
N ASN A 228 1.71 10.23 4.11
CA ASN A 228 1.75 11.70 4.14
C ASN A 228 1.12 12.37 2.91
N THR A 229 0.86 11.62 1.83
CA THR A 229 0.38 12.17 0.54
C THR A 229 -0.92 11.52 0.06
N ARG A 230 -1.50 10.62 0.85
CA ARG A 230 -2.73 9.88 0.54
C ARG A 230 -3.68 9.90 1.73
N GLU A 231 -4.94 9.64 1.43
CA GLU A 231 -5.96 9.32 2.42
C GLU A 231 -6.39 7.88 2.17
N ILE A 232 -5.92 6.98 3.02
CA ILE A 232 -6.11 5.54 2.83
C ILE A 232 -7.25 5.09 3.72
N TYR A 233 -8.27 4.50 3.10
CA TYR A 233 -9.44 3.95 3.76
C TYR A 233 -9.37 2.43 3.67
N LEU A 234 -9.18 1.78 4.82
CA LEU A 234 -9.14 0.32 4.92
C LEU A 234 -10.39 -0.20 5.62
N VAL A 235 -11.15 -1.05 4.95
CA VAL A 235 -12.35 -1.74 5.47
C VAL A 235 -12.06 -3.24 5.53
N PRO A 236 -11.50 -3.79 6.63
CA PRO A 236 -11.11 -5.19 6.65
C PRO A 236 -12.30 -6.15 6.53
N ILE A 237 -13.37 -5.91 7.30
CA ILE A 237 -14.54 -6.81 7.33
C ILE A 237 -15.79 -6.03 6.93
N LEU A 238 -16.14 -6.08 5.63
CA LEU A 238 -17.39 -5.51 5.15
C LEU A 238 -18.60 -6.30 5.67
N ASN A 239 -18.64 -7.61 5.45
CA ASN A 239 -19.73 -8.51 5.84
C ASN A 239 -19.56 -9.07 7.26
N VAL A 240 -19.64 -8.19 8.27
CA VAL A 240 -19.45 -8.56 9.68
C VAL A 240 -20.38 -9.71 10.12
N ASP A 241 -21.66 -9.58 9.77
CA ASP A 241 -22.67 -10.56 10.16
C ASP A 241 -22.41 -11.93 9.56
N GLY A 242 -22.16 -11.98 8.26
CA GLY A 242 -21.84 -13.22 7.56
C GLY A 242 -20.54 -13.84 8.08
N ASN A 243 -19.49 -13.05 8.31
CA ASN A 243 -18.21 -13.54 8.83
C ASN A 243 -18.35 -14.22 10.18
N ILE A 244 -19.05 -13.57 11.14
CA ILE A 244 -19.30 -14.15 12.46
C ILE A 244 -20.06 -15.48 12.32
N TYR A 245 -21.10 -15.50 11.49
CA TYR A 245 -21.90 -16.71 11.30
C TYR A 245 -21.12 -17.85 10.64
N ASP A 246 -20.30 -17.54 9.63
CA ASP A 246 -19.46 -18.53 8.99
C ASP A 246 -18.46 -19.15 9.98
N ARG A 247 -17.71 -18.30 10.68
CA ARG A 247 -16.67 -18.70 11.63
C ARG A 247 -17.20 -19.42 12.86
N GLU A 248 -18.37 -19.06 13.37
CA GLU A 248 -18.86 -19.57 14.65
C GLU A 248 -19.91 -20.68 14.51
N VAL A 249 -20.65 -20.70 13.40
CA VAL A 249 -21.85 -21.55 13.26
C VAL A 249 -21.76 -22.45 12.03
N PHE A 250 -21.52 -21.89 10.85
CA PHE A 250 -21.63 -22.62 9.60
C PHE A 250 -20.42 -23.54 9.37
N CYS A 251 -19.22 -22.96 9.42
CA CYS A 251 -17.96 -23.67 9.32
C CYS A 251 -16.91 -23.25 10.38
N PRO A 252 -17.08 -23.69 11.62
CA PRO A 252 -16.14 -23.40 12.68
C PRO A 252 -14.79 -24.11 12.52
N ALA A 253 -13.75 -23.49 13.08
CA ALA A 253 -12.39 -24.01 13.06
C ALA A 253 -12.28 -25.46 13.59
N PRO A 254 -11.40 -26.31 13.01
CA PRO A 254 -10.51 -26.02 11.88
C PRO A 254 -11.25 -26.10 10.52
N ALA A 255 -11.44 -24.94 9.87
CA ALA A 255 -12.24 -24.81 8.66
C ALA A 255 -11.55 -25.42 7.44
N TRP A 256 -10.21 -25.36 7.37
CA TRP A 256 -9.41 -26.07 6.36
C TRP A 256 -9.72 -27.59 6.29
N GLU A 257 -9.93 -28.25 7.42
CA GLU A 257 -10.21 -29.69 7.43
C GLU A 257 -11.67 -30.01 7.09
N SER A 258 -12.58 -29.09 7.41
CA SER A 258 -14.03 -29.35 7.43
C SER A 258 -14.78 -28.77 6.22
N CYS A 259 -14.35 -27.63 5.69
CA CYS A 259 -14.97 -26.94 4.55
C CYS A 259 -13.96 -26.06 3.76
N PRO A 260 -12.76 -26.54 3.37
CA PRO A 260 -11.72 -25.69 2.77
C PRO A 260 -12.22 -24.87 1.55
N SER A 261 -13.08 -25.48 0.73
CA SER A 261 -13.71 -24.85 -0.44
C SER A 261 -15.23 -24.62 -0.28
N GLY A 262 -15.74 -24.65 0.95
CA GLY A 262 -17.14 -24.35 1.28
C GLY A 262 -17.22 -23.19 2.27
N GLY A 263 -18.40 -22.94 2.83
CA GLY A 263 -18.63 -21.86 3.82
C GLY A 263 -19.82 -20.99 3.44
N TRP A 264 -20.29 -20.20 4.40
CA TRP A 264 -21.34 -19.20 4.21
C TRP A 264 -20.80 -18.02 3.39
N ARG A 265 -21.58 -17.53 2.43
CA ARG A 265 -21.11 -16.49 1.50
C ARG A 265 -21.74 -15.12 1.74
N LYS A 266 -23.06 -15.07 1.86
CA LYS A 266 -23.87 -13.86 1.79
C LYS A 266 -23.88 -13.10 3.12
N ASN A 267 -24.55 -11.94 3.18
CA ASN A 267 -24.91 -11.35 4.48
C ASN A 267 -26.02 -12.18 5.16
N LEU A 268 -26.62 -11.67 6.24
CA LEU A 268 -27.66 -12.38 7.01
C LEU A 268 -29.06 -11.74 6.93
N ARG A 269 -29.38 -11.09 5.80
CA ARG A 269 -30.72 -10.58 5.55
C ARG A 269 -31.76 -11.71 5.57
N ASP A 270 -32.83 -11.57 6.34
CA ASP A 270 -33.97 -12.48 6.28
C ASP A 270 -34.78 -12.25 4.98
N ASN A 271 -34.86 -13.27 4.12
CA ASN A 271 -35.54 -13.23 2.82
C ASN A 271 -36.86 -14.04 2.80
N GLY A 272 -37.22 -14.70 3.90
CA GLY A 272 -38.34 -15.65 3.95
C GLY A 272 -39.73 -14.99 3.92
N PRO A 273 -40.74 -15.58 3.25
CA PRO A 273 -42.11 -15.12 3.41
C PRO A 273 -42.61 -15.49 4.81
N ASP A 274 -42.80 -14.48 5.66
CA ASP A 274 -43.37 -14.52 7.01
C ASP A 274 -44.85 -15.00 7.02
N ILE A 275 -45.13 -16.24 6.60
CA ILE A 275 -46.47 -16.84 6.70
C ILE A 275 -46.77 -17.26 8.15
N LEU A 276 -45.72 -17.55 8.92
CA LEU A 276 -45.72 -17.76 10.36
C LEU A 276 -44.56 -16.93 10.94
N PRO A 277 -44.70 -16.36 12.15
CA PRO A 277 -43.56 -15.74 12.82
C PRO A 277 -42.43 -16.77 12.92
N ASP A 278 -41.22 -16.42 12.51
CA ASP A 278 -40.06 -17.19 12.93
C ASP A 278 -39.97 -17.12 14.46
N PHE A 279 -40.25 -18.25 15.12
CA PHE A 279 -40.28 -18.33 16.57
C PHE A 279 -38.89 -18.53 17.18
N ASN A 280 -37.90 -18.88 16.36
CA ASN A 280 -36.55 -19.17 16.81
C ASN A 280 -35.51 -18.15 16.29
N GLU A 281 -35.86 -17.31 15.32
CA GLU A 281 -34.93 -16.36 14.68
C GLU A 281 -33.66 -17.09 14.18
N GLU A 282 -33.82 -18.26 13.57
CA GLU A 282 -32.70 -19.08 13.07
C GLU A 282 -32.41 -18.70 11.61
N VAL A 283 -31.13 -18.60 11.23
CA VAL A 283 -30.73 -18.33 9.85
C VAL A 283 -31.19 -19.48 8.95
N ASP A 284 -31.97 -19.18 7.92
CA ASP A 284 -32.36 -20.13 6.88
C ASP A 284 -31.26 -20.20 5.82
N GLU A 285 -30.37 -21.19 5.96
CA GLU A 285 -29.25 -21.42 5.04
C GLU A 285 -29.71 -21.55 3.56
N ASP A 286 -30.95 -21.98 3.31
CA ASP A 286 -31.47 -22.15 1.94
C ASP A 286 -31.95 -20.81 1.32
N CYS A 287 -32.15 -19.75 2.12
CA CYS A 287 -32.92 -18.58 1.73
C CYS A 287 -32.28 -17.23 2.07
N ASP A 288 -31.73 -17.12 3.27
CA ASP A 288 -31.28 -15.86 3.85
C ASP A 288 -30.01 -15.36 3.17
N GLY A 289 -29.80 -14.07 3.28
CA GLY A 289 -28.64 -13.37 2.79
C GLY A 289 -28.77 -12.88 1.35
N VAL A 290 -28.11 -11.77 1.09
CA VAL A 290 -27.83 -11.17 -0.21
C VAL A 290 -26.34 -11.27 -0.48
N ASP A 291 -25.99 -11.57 -1.73
CA ASP A 291 -24.60 -11.50 -2.17
C ASP A 291 -24.23 -10.02 -2.33
N LEU A 292 -23.38 -9.52 -1.43
CA LEU A 292 -22.97 -8.12 -1.43
C LEU A 292 -22.27 -7.75 -2.75
N ASN A 293 -21.52 -8.66 -3.36
CA ASN A 293 -20.85 -8.42 -4.64
C ASN A 293 -21.76 -8.68 -5.85
N ARG A 294 -23.08 -8.69 -5.64
CA ARG A 294 -24.13 -8.64 -6.67
C ARG A 294 -25.16 -7.55 -6.36
N ASN A 295 -24.90 -6.72 -5.36
CA ASN A 295 -25.83 -5.74 -4.83
C ASN A 295 -25.42 -4.31 -5.14
N TYR A 296 -24.41 -4.03 -5.97
CA TYR A 296 -24.12 -2.66 -6.43
C TYR A 296 -25.02 -2.27 -7.61
N GLN A 297 -25.27 -0.98 -7.80
CA GLN A 297 -26.31 -0.47 -8.71
C GLN A 297 -25.95 -0.53 -10.21
N PHE A 298 -24.66 -0.50 -10.55
CA PHE A 298 -24.23 -0.48 -11.95
C PHE A 298 -24.56 -1.82 -12.61
N GLU A 299 -25.36 -1.76 -13.68
CA GLU A 299 -25.82 -2.94 -14.45
C GLU A 299 -26.46 -4.04 -13.57
N TRP A 300 -27.12 -3.64 -12.48
CA TRP A 300 -27.71 -4.56 -11.51
C TRP A 300 -28.79 -5.46 -12.12
N GLY A 301 -28.73 -6.76 -11.82
CA GLY A 301 -29.80 -7.70 -12.18
C GLY A 301 -29.91 -8.05 -13.67
N ALA A 302 -28.91 -7.70 -14.49
CA ALA A 302 -28.85 -8.14 -15.88
C ALA A 302 -28.79 -9.70 -15.99
N PRO A 303 -29.31 -10.32 -17.05
CA PRO A 303 -29.69 -11.75 -17.06
C PRO A 303 -28.53 -12.77 -17.12
N LEU A 304 -27.30 -12.38 -16.80
CA LEU A 304 -26.11 -13.23 -16.80
C LEU A 304 -25.41 -13.14 -15.43
N GLY A 305 -25.05 -14.28 -14.82
CA GLY A 305 -24.12 -14.27 -13.67
C GLY A 305 -24.70 -14.06 -12.27
N ALA A 306 -26.01 -13.78 -12.19
CA ALA A 306 -26.70 -13.41 -10.96
C ALA A 306 -28.06 -14.11 -10.82
N THR A 307 -28.50 -14.34 -9.59
CA THR A 307 -29.83 -14.89 -9.29
C THR A 307 -30.78 -13.76 -8.92
N VAL A 308 -31.59 -13.34 -9.88
CA VAL A 308 -32.67 -12.36 -9.68
C VAL A 308 -33.96 -13.09 -9.26
N PRO A 309 -34.69 -12.61 -8.25
CA PRO A 309 -35.89 -13.30 -7.79
C PRO A 309 -37.00 -13.27 -8.86
N LEU A 310 -37.49 -14.45 -9.27
CA LEU A 310 -38.62 -14.57 -10.21
C LEU A 310 -39.92 -13.96 -9.67
N ILE A 311 -40.04 -13.87 -8.34
CA ILE A 311 -41.09 -13.18 -7.62
C ILE A 311 -40.40 -12.32 -6.54
N PRO A 312 -40.61 -11.00 -6.48
CA PRO A 312 -40.02 -10.15 -5.44
C PRO A 312 -40.29 -10.71 -4.03
N GLY A 313 -39.22 -10.86 -3.23
CA GLY A 313 -39.30 -11.43 -1.88
C GLY A 313 -39.38 -12.96 -1.81
N THR A 314 -38.91 -13.68 -2.84
CA THR A 314 -38.73 -15.15 -2.78
C THR A 314 -37.29 -15.53 -3.08
N CYS A 315 -36.71 -16.38 -2.25
CA CYS A 315 -35.42 -17.03 -2.49
C CYS A 315 -35.58 -18.33 -3.30
N THR A 316 -34.48 -18.79 -3.91
CA THR A 316 -34.33 -20.14 -4.48
C THR A 316 -33.52 -21.01 -3.52
N PRO A 317 -33.89 -22.26 -3.21
CA PRO A 317 -33.09 -23.08 -2.29
C PRO A 317 -31.65 -23.31 -2.80
N SER A 318 -30.64 -23.24 -1.92
CA SER A 318 -29.27 -23.68 -2.21
C SER A 318 -29.15 -25.22 -2.15
N GLU A 319 -28.13 -25.80 -2.79
CA GLU A 319 -27.84 -27.24 -2.69
C GLU A 319 -26.41 -27.44 -2.15
N ASP A 320 -26.24 -27.85 -0.89
CA ASP A 320 -24.99 -28.29 -0.22
C ASP A 320 -23.76 -27.34 -0.35
N GLU A 321 -23.91 -26.11 0.18
CA GLU A 321 -22.86 -25.07 0.26
C GLU A 321 -21.59 -25.53 1.01
N ARG A 322 -21.72 -26.43 1.99
CA ARG A 322 -20.57 -27.02 2.71
C ARG A 322 -19.71 -27.91 1.80
N ALA A 323 -20.29 -28.47 0.74
CA ALA A 323 -19.59 -29.25 -0.27
C ALA A 323 -19.11 -28.39 -1.47
N GLY A 324 -19.31 -27.07 -1.43
CA GLY A 324 -18.95 -26.16 -2.52
C GLY A 324 -19.87 -26.25 -3.76
N ILE A 325 -21.10 -26.75 -3.59
CA ILE A 325 -22.11 -26.82 -4.65
C ILE A 325 -23.09 -25.66 -4.40
N THR A 326 -23.37 -24.79 -5.40
CA THR A 326 -24.12 -23.54 -5.15
C THR A 326 -24.99 -23.12 -6.34
N ASN A 327 -26.18 -22.59 -6.07
CA ASN A 327 -27.11 -22.00 -7.07
C ASN A 327 -27.85 -20.74 -6.56
N ASN A 328 -27.92 -20.51 -5.24
CA ASN A 328 -28.55 -19.32 -4.62
C ASN A 328 -27.54 -18.35 -3.95
N ASP A 329 -26.25 -18.65 -4.04
CA ASP A 329 -25.14 -17.89 -3.46
C ASP A 329 -24.97 -16.49 -4.05
N VAL A 330 -25.57 -16.23 -5.21
CA VAL A 330 -25.44 -15.00 -6.00
C VAL A 330 -26.74 -14.20 -6.06
N TYR A 331 -27.54 -14.27 -5.00
CA TYR A 331 -28.80 -13.51 -4.90
C TYR A 331 -28.51 -12.01 -4.84
N THR A 332 -29.02 -11.25 -5.81
CA THR A 332 -28.71 -9.82 -6.02
C THR A 332 -29.37 -8.87 -5.04
N GLY A 333 -30.33 -9.36 -4.24
CA GLY A 333 -31.19 -8.53 -3.41
C GLY A 333 -32.57 -8.27 -4.02
N PRO A 334 -33.44 -7.54 -3.30
CA PRO A 334 -34.78 -7.19 -3.77
C PRO A 334 -34.73 -6.15 -4.89
N TYR A 335 -35.80 -6.11 -5.68
CA TYR A 335 -36.06 -4.98 -6.57
C TYR A 335 -36.37 -3.70 -5.78
N ASP A 336 -35.91 -2.56 -6.27
CA ASP A 336 -36.47 -1.27 -5.88
C ASP A 336 -37.84 -1.07 -6.57
N THR A 337 -38.77 -0.46 -5.86
CA THR A 337 -40.14 -0.18 -6.35
C THR A 337 -40.54 1.27 -6.11
N GLN A 338 -39.56 2.12 -5.79
CA GLN A 338 -39.73 3.55 -5.67
C GLN A 338 -39.82 4.20 -7.05
N ASP A 339 -40.68 5.21 -7.13
CA ASP A 339 -40.86 6.12 -8.25
C ASP A 339 -40.17 7.42 -7.81
N ASN A 340 -38.90 7.53 -8.18
CA ASN A 340 -37.94 8.51 -7.67
C ASN A 340 -38.22 9.90 -8.26
N ASP A 341 -38.80 9.97 -9.46
CA ASP A 341 -39.07 11.23 -10.15
C ASP A 341 -40.56 11.65 -10.17
N GLY A 342 -41.45 10.75 -9.74
CA GLY A 342 -42.86 10.99 -9.47
C GLY A 342 -43.77 10.96 -10.70
N ASP A 343 -43.35 10.34 -11.79
CA ASP A 343 -44.10 10.28 -13.04
C ASP A 343 -45.07 9.08 -13.12
N GLY A 344 -44.93 8.12 -12.20
CA GLY A 344 -45.79 6.96 -12.02
C GLY A 344 -45.32 5.69 -12.73
N PHE A 345 -44.12 5.67 -13.29
CA PHE A 345 -43.42 4.47 -13.72
C PHE A 345 -42.36 4.06 -12.68
N ILE A 346 -41.77 2.88 -12.89
CA ILE A 346 -40.71 2.30 -12.03
C ILE A 346 -39.85 1.38 -12.93
N ASN A 347 -38.58 1.17 -12.59
CA ASN A 347 -37.64 0.33 -13.33
C ASN A 347 -37.48 0.78 -14.79
N GLU A 348 -37.03 2.03 -14.94
CA GLU A 348 -36.89 2.69 -16.24
C GLU A 348 -35.45 2.63 -16.74
N ASP A 349 -34.49 3.17 -15.98
CA ASP A 349 -33.08 3.22 -16.36
C ASP A 349 -32.16 2.56 -15.31
N ASN A 350 -31.08 1.92 -15.77
CA ASN A 350 -30.01 1.47 -14.88
C ASN A 350 -29.13 2.66 -14.44
N VAL A 351 -28.27 2.46 -13.43
CA VAL A 351 -27.29 3.48 -13.04
C VAL A 351 -26.03 3.31 -13.90
N ASP A 352 -26.05 3.82 -15.13
CA ASP A 352 -24.99 3.68 -16.14
C ASP A 352 -24.80 4.94 -17.04
N GLY A 353 -25.60 5.98 -16.83
CA GLY A 353 -25.58 7.24 -17.56
C GLY A 353 -26.30 7.22 -18.91
N GLU A 354 -27.00 6.14 -19.24
CA GLU A 354 -27.81 6.01 -20.46
C GLU A 354 -29.31 6.28 -20.19
N ASP A 355 -30.02 6.68 -21.25
CA ASP A 355 -31.47 6.94 -21.27
C ASP A 355 -32.12 5.75 -22.00
N ASP A 356 -32.39 4.67 -21.26
CA ASP A 356 -32.75 3.36 -21.80
C ASP A 356 -34.18 3.35 -22.39
N ASP A 357 -35.05 4.17 -21.81
CA ASP A 357 -36.45 4.30 -22.21
C ASP A 357 -36.71 5.48 -23.18
N ASN A 358 -35.71 6.36 -23.34
CA ASN A 358 -35.65 7.52 -24.22
C ASN A 358 -36.67 8.62 -23.87
N ASP A 359 -36.96 8.85 -22.58
CA ASP A 359 -37.83 9.93 -22.12
C ASP A 359 -37.09 11.28 -21.94
N GLY A 360 -35.76 11.25 -21.95
CA GLY A 360 -34.86 12.40 -21.81
C GLY A 360 -34.38 12.68 -20.39
N ARG A 361 -34.61 11.74 -19.46
CA ARG A 361 -33.95 11.61 -18.17
C ARG A 361 -33.00 10.38 -18.24
N THR A 362 -32.23 10.15 -17.20
CA THR A 362 -31.13 9.16 -17.15
C THR A 362 -30.95 8.75 -15.69
N ASP A 363 -30.71 7.47 -15.45
CA ASP A 363 -30.47 6.89 -14.12
C ASP A 363 -31.63 7.09 -13.12
N GLU A 364 -32.89 7.03 -13.59
CA GLU A 364 -34.08 7.02 -12.74
C GLU A 364 -34.70 5.64 -12.56
N ASP A 365 -35.32 5.48 -11.39
CA ASP A 365 -36.18 4.35 -11.06
C ASP A 365 -35.51 2.97 -11.21
N TRP A 366 -34.18 2.88 -11.09
CA TRP A 366 -33.39 1.66 -11.30
C TRP A 366 -33.92 0.40 -10.60
N ALA A 367 -33.67 -0.75 -11.22
CA ALA A 367 -34.27 -2.03 -10.83
C ALA A 367 -33.94 -2.50 -9.40
N GLY A 368 -32.78 -2.13 -8.85
CA GLY A 368 -32.29 -2.58 -7.55
C GLY A 368 -30.82 -2.22 -7.33
N GLY A 369 -30.22 -2.80 -6.29
CA GLY A 369 -28.86 -2.46 -5.85
C GLY A 369 -28.84 -1.50 -4.66
N ASN A 370 -27.72 -1.49 -3.94
CA ASN A 370 -27.46 -0.84 -2.65
C ASN A 370 -28.63 -0.98 -1.66
N SER A 371 -29.15 -2.21 -1.56
CA SER A 371 -30.26 -2.55 -0.65
C SER A 371 -29.78 -3.00 0.72
N GLU A 372 -28.54 -3.44 0.83
CA GLU A 372 -27.96 -3.96 2.07
C GLU A 372 -27.23 -2.85 2.86
N PRO A 373 -27.29 -2.86 4.20
CA PRO A 373 -26.55 -1.92 5.05
C PRO A 373 -25.07 -1.82 4.68
N GLU A 374 -24.44 -2.95 4.35
CA GLU A 374 -23.03 -3.06 4.02
C GLU A 374 -22.71 -2.40 2.67
N THR A 375 -23.51 -2.64 1.63
CA THR A 375 -23.33 -1.97 0.32
C THR A 375 -23.71 -0.50 0.36
N ARG A 376 -24.71 -0.12 1.20
CA ARG A 376 -25.05 1.29 1.44
C ARG A 376 -23.93 2.03 2.15
N PHE A 377 -23.24 1.37 3.07
CA PHE A 377 -22.03 1.92 3.71
C PHE A 377 -20.97 2.27 2.67
N ILE A 378 -20.64 1.36 1.75
CA ILE A 378 -19.67 1.63 0.67
C ILE A 378 -20.16 2.73 -0.26
N GLN A 379 -21.45 2.70 -0.64
CA GLN A 379 -22.04 3.72 -1.49
C GLN A 379 -21.89 5.12 -0.87
N ASP A 380 -22.36 5.27 0.36
CA ASP A 380 -22.37 6.57 1.03
C ASP A 380 -20.96 7.01 1.41
N LEU A 381 -20.04 6.09 1.75
CA LEU A 381 -18.63 6.43 1.94
C LEU A 381 -18.01 6.97 0.65
N THR A 382 -18.29 6.34 -0.50
CA THR A 382 -17.74 6.72 -1.81
C THR A 382 -18.29 8.05 -2.30
N GLU A 383 -19.60 8.26 -2.20
CA GLU A 383 -20.29 9.44 -2.73
C GLU A 383 -20.20 10.66 -1.81
N MET A 384 -19.99 10.46 -0.50
CA MET A 384 -19.86 11.55 0.47
C MET A 384 -18.41 11.92 0.77
N ASN A 385 -17.45 11.20 0.18
CA ASN A 385 -16.05 11.56 0.21
C ASN A 385 -15.70 12.46 -1.00
N ASP A 386 -15.81 13.76 -0.77
CA ASP A 386 -15.67 14.84 -1.77
C ASP A 386 -14.96 16.05 -1.13
N ASP A 387 -13.64 15.94 -1.03
CA ASP A 387 -12.79 16.92 -0.35
C ASP A 387 -12.66 18.25 -1.11
N VAL A 388 -12.83 18.21 -2.43
CA VAL A 388 -12.78 19.41 -3.30
C VAL A 388 -14.16 20.04 -3.53
N GLY A 389 -15.23 19.36 -3.16
CA GLY A 389 -16.61 19.83 -3.26
C GLY A 389 -17.13 19.91 -4.69
N ASP A 390 -16.63 19.05 -5.60
CA ASP A 390 -17.04 19.04 -7.01
C ASP A 390 -18.15 18.02 -7.33
N GLY A 391 -18.53 17.21 -6.34
CA GLY A 391 -19.59 16.22 -6.41
C GLY A 391 -19.17 14.88 -7.01
N ALA A 392 -17.87 14.66 -7.28
CA ALA A 392 -17.34 13.37 -7.67
C ALA A 392 -16.68 12.66 -6.47
N SER A 393 -16.57 11.33 -6.55
CA SER A 393 -15.82 10.57 -5.55
C SER A 393 -14.32 10.83 -5.68
N GLU A 394 -13.63 10.96 -4.54
CA GLU A 394 -12.16 11.11 -4.53
C GLU A 394 -11.40 9.79 -4.64
N PHE A 395 -12.08 8.64 -4.52
CA PHE A 395 -11.47 7.33 -4.70
C PHE A 395 -11.13 7.04 -6.16
N LYS A 396 -9.97 7.51 -6.65
CA LYS A 396 -9.54 7.29 -8.05
C LYS A 396 -9.04 5.88 -8.31
N SER A 397 -8.64 5.15 -7.27
CA SER A 397 -8.34 3.72 -7.34
C SER A 397 -8.94 2.98 -6.14
N THR A 398 -9.37 1.75 -6.38
CA THR A 398 -9.98 0.90 -5.36
C THR A 398 -9.58 -0.56 -5.52
N LEU A 399 -9.57 -1.29 -4.42
CA LEU A 399 -9.24 -2.71 -4.39
C LEU A 399 -10.23 -3.45 -3.50
N THR A 400 -10.79 -4.54 -4.00
CA THR A 400 -11.55 -5.48 -3.18
C THR A 400 -10.82 -6.82 -3.13
N HIS A 401 -10.51 -7.27 -1.93
CA HIS A 401 -9.95 -8.58 -1.68
C HIS A 401 -11.06 -9.61 -1.53
N HIS A 402 -10.91 -10.70 -2.25
CA HIS A 402 -11.75 -11.88 -2.29
C HIS A 402 -10.88 -13.13 -2.12
N SER A 403 -11.49 -14.30 -2.09
CA SER A 403 -10.80 -15.57 -2.30
C SER A 403 -11.78 -16.56 -2.92
N TYR A 404 -11.37 -17.48 -3.78
CA TYR A 404 -10.01 -17.84 -4.16
C TYR A 404 -9.93 -18.05 -5.66
N SER A 405 -8.71 -18.00 -6.21
CA SER A 405 -8.32 -18.53 -7.53
C SER A 405 -6.93 -18.05 -7.98
N GLU A 406 -6.24 -17.21 -7.19
CA GLU A 406 -4.99 -16.54 -7.56
C GLU A 406 -5.16 -15.67 -8.82
N LEU A 407 -6.14 -14.76 -8.77
CA LEU A 407 -6.50 -13.88 -9.89
C LEU A 407 -6.44 -12.40 -9.51
N ILE A 408 -6.05 -11.56 -10.46
CA ILE A 408 -6.31 -10.13 -10.46
C ILE A 408 -7.35 -9.86 -11.55
N LEU A 409 -8.53 -9.39 -11.15
CA LEU A 409 -9.64 -9.12 -12.05
C LEU A 409 -9.84 -7.62 -12.20
N TYR A 410 -10.06 -7.19 -13.44
CA TYR A 410 -10.46 -5.82 -13.78
C TYR A 410 -11.81 -5.80 -14.52
N PRO A 411 -12.53 -4.66 -14.54
CA PRO A 411 -13.81 -4.53 -15.25
C PRO A 411 -13.73 -4.84 -16.76
N TRP A 412 -14.82 -5.28 -17.39
CA TRP A 412 -16.15 -5.44 -16.83
C TRP A 412 -16.44 -6.88 -16.40
N GLY A 413 -17.31 -7.03 -15.41
CA GLY A 413 -17.97 -8.28 -15.06
C GLY A 413 -19.25 -8.52 -15.87
N HIS A 414 -20.05 -7.48 -16.11
CA HIS A 414 -21.42 -7.61 -16.65
C HIS A 414 -21.50 -7.98 -18.13
N CYS A 415 -20.46 -7.68 -18.90
CA CYS A 415 -20.43 -7.93 -20.33
C CYS A 415 -19.21 -8.78 -20.74
N THR A 416 -19.44 -9.71 -21.67
CA THR A 416 -18.39 -10.53 -22.30
C THR A 416 -18.00 -9.91 -23.66
N ASP A 417 -16.73 -9.98 -24.03
CA ASP A 417 -16.17 -9.40 -25.26
C ASP A 417 -16.36 -7.87 -25.36
N CYS A 418 -16.42 -7.17 -24.22
CA CYS A 418 -16.53 -5.73 -24.12
C CYS A 418 -15.27 -5.13 -23.49
N GLU A 419 -14.88 -3.95 -23.95
CA GLU A 419 -13.72 -3.23 -23.43
C GLU A 419 -14.20 -1.96 -22.73
N THR A 420 -13.56 -1.65 -21.62
CA THR A 420 -13.67 -0.36 -20.93
C THR A 420 -13.04 0.75 -21.79
N THR A 421 -13.36 2.01 -21.48
CA THR A 421 -12.73 3.14 -22.19
C THR A 421 -11.22 3.18 -21.97
N ASP A 422 -10.78 2.79 -20.77
CA ASP A 422 -9.37 2.76 -20.35
C ASP A 422 -8.84 1.31 -20.27
N HIS A 423 -9.24 0.46 -21.22
CA HIS A 423 -8.93 -0.97 -21.20
C HIS A 423 -7.43 -1.27 -21.11
N ASP A 424 -6.62 -0.64 -21.96
CA ASP A 424 -5.16 -0.86 -21.96
C ASP A 424 -4.53 -0.42 -20.64
N GLN A 425 -5.05 0.64 -20.00
CA GLN A 425 -4.55 1.17 -18.73
C GLN A 425 -4.92 0.25 -17.56
N LEU A 426 -6.15 -0.29 -17.53
CA LEU A 426 -6.57 -1.29 -16.56
C LEU A 426 -5.74 -2.58 -16.69
N VAL A 427 -5.51 -3.05 -17.91
CA VAL A 427 -4.65 -4.21 -18.18
C VAL A 427 -3.22 -3.97 -17.68
N TYR A 428 -2.67 -2.78 -17.88
CA TYR A 428 -1.32 -2.43 -17.44
C TYR A 428 -1.16 -2.53 -15.92
N HIS A 429 -2.03 -1.86 -15.16
CA HIS A 429 -2.00 -1.88 -13.70
C HIS A 429 -2.33 -3.27 -13.14
N GLY A 430 -3.32 -3.97 -13.72
CA GLY A 430 -3.61 -5.36 -13.37
C GLY A 430 -2.40 -6.29 -13.60
N SER A 431 -1.58 -6.01 -14.62
CA SER A 431 -0.36 -6.77 -14.86
C SER A 431 0.73 -6.48 -13.82
N LYS A 432 0.76 -5.27 -13.26
CA LYS A 432 1.67 -4.92 -12.16
C LYS A 432 1.27 -5.58 -10.85
N LEU A 433 -0.03 -5.61 -10.54
CA LEU A 433 -0.55 -6.39 -9.41
C LEU A 433 -0.27 -7.89 -9.57
N ALA A 434 -0.43 -8.42 -10.78
CA ALA A 434 -0.13 -9.82 -11.09
C ALA A 434 1.37 -10.15 -10.98
N GLU A 435 2.25 -9.22 -11.37
CA GLU A 435 3.70 -9.36 -11.21
C GLU A 435 4.09 -9.49 -9.73
N MET A 436 3.49 -8.69 -8.84
CA MET A 436 3.71 -8.71 -7.38
C MET A 436 3.16 -9.95 -6.67
N THR A 437 2.28 -10.73 -7.32
CA THR A 437 1.54 -11.82 -6.66
C THR A 437 1.68 -13.15 -7.39
N ASP A 438 2.19 -13.18 -8.62
CA ASP A 438 2.14 -14.31 -9.55
C ASP A 438 0.70 -14.79 -9.83
N TYR A 439 -0.27 -13.89 -9.70
CA TYR A 439 -1.66 -14.15 -10.02
C TYR A 439 -1.94 -13.94 -11.50
N THR A 440 -2.99 -14.58 -12.01
CA THR A 440 -3.39 -14.35 -13.40
C THR A 440 -4.22 -13.06 -13.50
N ASN A 441 -3.70 -12.10 -14.27
CA ASN A 441 -4.45 -10.90 -14.66
C ASN A 441 -5.45 -11.22 -15.78
N MET A 442 -6.74 -10.94 -15.57
CA MET A 442 -7.78 -11.13 -16.59
C MET A 442 -9.01 -10.25 -16.36
N GLN A 443 -9.83 -10.06 -17.40
CA GLN A 443 -11.11 -9.38 -17.25
C GLN A 443 -12.07 -10.24 -16.41
N SER A 444 -12.85 -9.62 -15.52
CA SER A 444 -13.78 -10.33 -14.62
C SER A 444 -14.73 -11.27 -15.39
N SER A 445 -15.31 -10.80 -16.49
CA SER A 445 -16.25 -11.58 -17.31
C SER A 445 -15.64 -12.80 -18.03
N ASP A 446 -14.30 -12.85 -18.21
CA ASP A 446 -13.61 -14.00 -18.80
C ASP A 446 -13.59 -15.20 -17.83
N LEU A 447 -13.71 -14.96 -16.52
CA LEU A 447 -13.85 -15.99 -15.51
C LEU A 447 -15.29 -16.53 -15.54
N TYR A 448 -16.25 -15.64 -15.28
CA TYR A 448 -17.68 -15.80 -15.55
C TYR A 448 -18.36 -14.42 -15.48
N PRO A 449 -19.46 -14.18 -16.22
CA PRO A 449 -20.18 -12.91 -16.14
C PRO A 449 -20.70 -12.64 -14.72
N THR A 450 -20.64 -11.39 -14.26
CA THR A 450 -21.17 -10.90 -12.96
C THR A 450 -21.89 -9.58 -13.15
N THR A 451 -22.92 -9.28 -12.36
CA THR A 451 -23.66 -8.01 -12.46
C THR A 451 -23.82 -7.41 -11.09
N GLY A 452 -23.73 -6.09 -10.96
CA GLY A 452 -23.82 -5.40 -9.68
C GLY A 452 -22.66 -5.75 -8.74
N ASP A 453 -21.46 -5.97 -9.27
CA ASP A 453 -20.25 -6.14 -8.47
C ASP A 453 -19.58 -4.78 -8.16
N PHE A 454 -18.73 -4.80 -7.14
CA PHE A 454 -18.04 -3.63 -6.61
C PHE A 454 -17.22 -2.90 -7.67
N CYS A 455 -16.47 -3.62 -8.51
CA CYS A 455 -15.56 -2.98 -9.46
C CYS A 455 -16.24 -2.43 -10.69
N ASP A 456 -17.28 -3.11 -11.19
CA ASP A 456 -18.12 -2.54 -12.25
C ASP A 456 -18.76 -1.22 -11.78
N TRP A 457 -19.23 -1.15 -10.52
CA TRP A 457 -19.81 0.09 -9.97
C TRP A 457 -18.78 1.21 -9.77
N HIS A 458 -17.64 0.91 -9.16
CA HIS A 458 -16.58 1.91 -8.96
C HIS A 458 -16.04 2.47 -10.28
N TYR A 459 -15.80 1.61 -11.28
CA TYR A 459 -15.30 2.07 -12.58
C TYR A 459 -16.40 2.75 -13.39
N GLY A 460 -17.61 2.19 -13.45
CA GLY A 460 -18.69 2.69 -14.30
C GLY A 460 -19.38 3.94 -13.80
N VAL A 461 -19.53 4.13 -12.49
CA VAL A 461 -20.21 5.29 -11.91
C VAL A 461 -19.22 6.38 -11.48
N HIS A 462 -18.02 5.99 -11.05
CA HIS A 462 -17.08 6.91 -10.38
C HIS A 462 -15.73 7.08 -11.09
N ASP A 463 -15.55 6.51 -12.29
CA ASP A 463 -14.27 6.53 -13.03
C ASP A 463 -13.08 6.01 -12.19
N SER A 464 -13.36 5.15 -11.21
CA SER A 464 -12.35 4.63 -10.28
C SER A 464 -11.70 3.36 -10.83
N TYR A 465 -10.37 3.32 -10.84
CA TYR A 465 -9.60 2.15 -11.27
C TYR A 465 -9.70 1.07 -10.21
N CYS A 466 -10.64 0.14 -10.40
CA CYS A 466 -10.94 -0.92 -9.45
C CYS A 466 -10.34 -2.27 -9.87
N TYR A 467 -9.84 -3.01 -8.88
CA TYR A 467 -9.40 -4.40 -9.03
C TYR A 467 -10.05 -5.31 -7.99
N THR A 468 -10.32 -6.54 -8.39
CA THR A 468 -10.68 -7.64 -7.48
C THR A 468 -9.52 -8.62 -7.39
N SER A 469 -8.99 -8.88 -6.20
CA SER A 469 -7.96 -9.89 -5.97
C SER A 469 -8.58 -11.16 -5.38
N GLU A 470 -8.47 -12.30 -6.07
CA GLU A 470 -8.97 -13.59 -5.61
C GLU A 470 -7.84 -14.38 -4.92
N ILE A 471 -7.66 -14.17 -3.63
CA ILE A 471 -6.47 -14.61 -2.88
C ILE A 471 -6.43 -16.12 -2.65
N GLY A 472 -5.26 -16.72 -2.87
CA GLY A 472 -4.95 -18.09 -2.53
C GLY A 472 -5.80 -19.12 -3.28
N THR A 473 -5.84 -20.35 -2.74
CA THR A 473 -6.33 -21.55 -3.46
C THR A 473 -7.58 -22.19 -2.84
N ALA A 474 -8.10 -21.60 -1.77
CA ALA A 474 -9.24 -22.06 -0.98
C ALA A 474 -9.86 -20.88 -0.20
N PHE A 475 -11.12 -21.01 0.25
CA PHE A 475 -11.78 -19.99 1.08
C PHE A 475 -11.17 -19.93 2.49
N HIS A 476 -10.89 -21.12 3.03
CA HIS A 476 -10.13 -21.31 4.24
C HIS A 476 -8.79 -21.91 3.82
N GLN A 477 -7.66 -21.29 4.15
CA GLN A 477 -6.31 -21.83 3.89
C GLN A 477 -5.85 -22.71 5.07
N HIS A 478 -4.78 -23.46 4.88
CA HIS A 478 -4.13 -24.14 5.99
C HIS A 478 -3.52 -23.08 6.93
N GLU A 479 -3.54 -23.34 8.24
CA GLU A 479 -3.09 -22.39 9.26
C GLU A 479 -1.60 -22.03 9.15
N ASP A 480 -0.78 -22.98 8.67
CA ASP A 480 0.65 -22.78 8.43
C ASP A 480 0.96 -21.89 7.19
N ASP A 481 -0.05 -21.52 6.38
CA ASP A 481 0.15 -20.76 5.14
C ASP A 481 -0.44 -19.32 5.20
N ILE A 482 -1.07 -18.93 6.31
CA ILE A 482 -1.85 -17.66 6.41
C ILE A 482 -0.94 -16.43 6.28
N ASP A 483 0.13 -16.41 7.06
CA ASP A 483 1.18 -15.39 7.09
C ASP A 483 1.87 -15.24 5.73
N HIS A 484 2.35 -16.33 5.15
CA HIS A 484 2.99 -16.34 3.86
C HIS A 484 2.05 -15.80 2.76
N ILE A 485 0.80 -16.28 2.72
CA ILE A 485 -0.18 -15.81 1.73
C ILE A 485 -0.50 -14.32 1.97
N ALA A 486 -0.52 -13.86 3.23
CA ALA A 486 -0.72 -12.45 3.54
C ALA A 486 0.45 -11.59 3.04
N VAL A 487 1.70 -12.02 3.27
CA VAL A 487 2.93 -11.35 2.79
C VAL A 487 2.93 -11.27 1.27
N ARG A 488 2.65 -12.38 0.58
CA ARG A 488 2.58 -12.45 -0.90
C ARG A 488 1.60 -11.44 -1.52
N ASN A 489 0.57 -11.02 -0.77
CA ASN A 489 -0.45 -10.08 -1.27
C ASN A 489 -0.28 -8.64 -0.74
N LEU A 490 0.69 -8.40 0.14
CA LEU A 490 0.86 -7.16 0.88
C LEU A 490 1.02 -5.94 -0.04
N GLY A 491 1.90 -6.06 -1.04
CA GLY A 491 2.24 -4.98 -1.98
C GLY A 491 1.06 -4.44 -2.80
N THR A 492 0.01 -5.25 -3.00
CA THR A 492 -1.13 -4.87 -3.84
C THR A 492 -1.86 -3.62 -3.33
N GLY A 493 -2.05 -3.51 -2.01
CA GLY A 493 -2.70 -2.34 -1.41
C GLY A 493 -1.84 -1.07 -1.50
N PHE A 494 -0.53 -1.20 -1.30
CA PHE A 494 0.40 -0.08 -1.44
C PHE A 494 0.50 0.41 -2.87
N TYR A 495 0.49 -0.49 -3.85
CA TYR A 495 0.42 -0.13 -5.26
C TYR A 495 -0.87 0.62 -5.60
N ILE A 496 -2.01 0.14 -5.10
CA ILE A 496 -3.31 0.79 -5.31
C ILE A 496 -3.33 2.20 -4.68
N ALA A 497 -2.71 2.37 -3.51
CA ALA A 497 -2.52 3.68 -2.90
C ALA A 497 -1.56 4.58 -3.71
N GLU A 498 -0.50 4.01 -4.27
CA GLU A 498 0.46 4.76 -5.09
C GLU A 498 -0.22 5.38 -6.31
N ILE A 499 -1.01 4.59 -7.04
CA ILE A 499 -1.64 5.01 -8.31
C ILE A 499 -2.86 5.91 -8.13
N ALA A 500 -3.33 6.11 -6.90
CA ALA A 500 -4.54 6.88 -6.59
C ALA A 500 -4.47 8.36 -7.01
N ASP A 501 -3.28 8.90 -7.27
CA ASP A 501 -3.14 10.28 -7.71
C ASP A 501 -3.67 10.52 -9.14
N ASN A 502 -3.34 9.64 -10.08
CA ASN A 502 -3.77 9.72 -11.46
C ASN A 502 -3.47 8.40 -12.20
N PRO A 503 -4.30 7.36 -12.00
CA PRO A 503 -3.99 6.01 -12.51
C PRO A 503 -3.88 6.00 -14.05
N ARG A 504 -4.73 6.75 -14.75
CA ARG A 504 -4.69 6.82 -16.22
C ARG A 504 -3.35 7.33 -16.76
N GLU A 505 -2.87 8.46 -16.25
CA GLU A 505 -1.61 9.05 -16.74
C GLU A 505 -0.42 8.18 -16.35
N ARG A 506 -0.44 7.55 -15.17
CA ARG A 506 0.55 6.55 -14.77
C ARG A 506 0.64 5.39 -15.73
N ALA A 507 -0.49 4.79 -16.10
CA ALA A 507 -0.51 3.73 -17.09
C ALA A 507 -0.02 4.20 -18.46
N ASP A 508 -0.47 5.36 -18.95
CA ASP A 508 -0.03 5.90 -20.23
C ASP A 508 1.50 6.09 -20.30
N LEU A 509 2.09 6.61 -19.22
CA LEU A 509 3.53 6.80 -19.10
C LEU A 509 4.28 5.46 -18.96
N GLY A 510 3.72 4.49 -18.24
CA GLY A 510 4.26 3.15 -18.08
C GLY A 510 4.25 2.34 -19.38
N ILE A 511 3.11 2.30 -20.08
CA ILE A 511 2.94 1.66 -21.39
C ILE A 511 3.89 2.27 -22.42
N ALA A 512 4.09 3.59 -22.37
CA ALA A 512 5.03 4.28 -23.24
C ALA A 512 6.51 4.15 -22.78
N ASN A 513 6.77 3.50 -21.64
CA ASN A 513 8.09 3.39 -21.01
C ASN A 513 8.76 4.79 -20.87
N ILE A 514 8.00 5.80 -20.44
CA ILE A 514 8.50 7.17 -20.29
C ILE A 514 9.07 7.36 -18.89
N SER A 515 8.32 7.00 -17.85
CA SER A 515 8.71 7.16 -16.43
C SER A 515 10.02 6.42 -16.11
N GLN A 516 10.16 5.19 -16.60
CA GLN A 516 11.32 4.33 -16.36
C GLN A 516 12.61 4.78 -17.08
N ASN A 517 12.51 5.65 -18.09
CA ASN A 517 13.69 6.09 -18.88
C ASN A 517 14.43 7.28 -18.26
N GLN A 518 13.88 7.86 -17.20
CA GLN A 518 14.34 9.07 -16.54
C GLN A 518 15.22 8.71 -15.34
N TYR A 519 16.15 9.58 -14.98
CA TYR A 519 16.99 9.33 -13.81
C TYR A 519 17.54 10.63 -13.22
N ILE A 520 17.70 10.67 -11.90
CA ILE A 520 18.53 11.66 -11.22
C ILE A 520 19.99 11.19 -11.15
N GLN A 521 20.93 12.12 -11.27
CA GLN A 521 22.37 11.81 -11.26
C GLN A 521 22.75 10.97 -10.05
N MET A 522 23.50 9.88 -10.28
CA MET A 522 24.12 9.09 -9.21
C MET A 522 25.25 9.87 -8.53
N PRO A 523 25.63 9.53 -7.27
CA PRO A 523 26.61 10.27 -6.49
C PRO A 523 27.96 10.51 -7.17
N ASP A 524 28.44 9.59 -8.00
CA ASP A 524 29.70 9.67 -8.73
C ASP A 524 29.65 10.66 -9.92
N MET A 525 28.45 10.96 -10.41
CA MET A 525 28.19 11.93 -11.47
C MET A 525 28.03 13.37 -10.93
N VAL A 526 27.71 13.51 -9.64
CA VAL A 526 27.48 14.81 -9.00
C VAL A 526 28.81 15.56 -8.79
N ASN A 527 28.94 16.73 -9.43
CA ASN A 527 30.11 17.57 -9.28
C ASN A 527 29.97 18.52 -8.08
N VAL A 528 30.46 18.10 -6.91
CA VAL A 528 30.42 18.89 -5.67
C VAL A 528 31.35 20.12 -5.77
N PRO A 529 30.81 21.36 -5.81
CA PRO A 529 31.63 22.56 -5.93
C PRO A 529 32.35 22.87 -4.61
N SER A 530 33.51 23.54 -4.70
CA SER A 530 34.30 23.91 -3.53
C SER A 530 33.58 24.87 -2.56
N LYS A 531 32.53 25.57 -3.02
CA LYS A 531 31.66 26.47 -2.24
C LYS A 531 30.28 26.57 -2.87
N GLY A 532 29.27 26.81 -2.05
CA GLY A 532 27.90 27.06 -2.50
C GLY A 532 27.06 25.80 -2.59
N TYR A 533 25.91 25.91 -3.24
CA TYR A 533 24.95 24.82 -3.39
C TYR A 533 25.51 23.70 -4.25
N ILE A 534 25.11 22.46 -3.94
CA ILE A 534 25.53 21.28 -4.69
C ILE A 534 24.50 21.07 -5.82
N PRO A 535 24.88 21.20 -7.10
CA PRO A 535 23.96 20.98 -8.20
C PRO A 535 23.80 19.48 -8.42
N VAL A 536 22.55 19.00 -8.38
CA VAL A 536 22.17 17.64 -8.77
C VAL A 536 21.25 17.76 -9.97
N ASP A 537 21.65 17.12 -11.08
CA ASP A 537 20.89 17.16 -12.32
C ASP A 537 20.00 15.92 -12.43
N MET A 538 18.83 16.08 -13.03
CA MET A 538 17.94 15.00 -13.43
C MET A 538 17.72 15.05 -14.94
N CYS A 539 17.76 13.87 -15.57
CA CYS A 539 17.49 13.68 -16.98
C CYS A 539 16.03 13.25 -17.18
N VAL A 540 15.26 14.06 -17.89
CA VAL A 540 13.81 13.93 -18.05
C VAL A 540 13.47 13.70 -19.52
N ALA A 541 12.53 12.79 -19.79
CA ALA A 541 12.13 12.45 -21.14
C ALA A 541 11.30 13.56 -21.78
N ASN A 542 11.48 13.82 -23.08
CA ASN A 542 10.73 14.90 -23.76
C ASN A 542 9.22 14.63 -23.88
N GLY A 543 8.79 13.38 -23.72
CA GLY A 543 7.38 13.00 -23.66
C GLY A 543 6.75 13.16 -22.28
N PHE A 544 7.56 13.39 -21.24
CA PHE A 544 7.08 13.60 -19.88
C PHE A 544 6.73 15.09 -19.69
N ALA A 545 5.46 15.37 -19.45
CA ALA A 545 4.97 16.72 -19.21
C ALA A 545 5.18 17.09 -17.74
N TYR A 546 6.36 17.61 -17.36
CA TYR A 546 6.69 17.93 -15.97
C TYR A 546 6.30 19.36 -15.54
N SER A 547 5.95 19.51 -14.26
CA SER A 547 5.87 20.79 -13.57
C SER A 547 7.22 21.17 -12.94
N LEU A 548 7.49 22.48 -12.78
CA LEU A 548 8.62 23.01 -12.00
C LEU A 548 8.13 23.74 -10.73
N ASP A 549 6.86 23.58 -10.37
CA ASP A 549 6.39 24.06 -9.09
C ASP A 549 7.11 23.29 -7.97
N GLU A 550 7.57 24.01 -6.94
CA GLU A 550 8.25 23.41 -5.78
C GLU A 550 7.31 22.51 -4.97
N GLU A 551 6.00 22.66 -5.15
CA GLU A 551 4.98 21.81 -4.56
C GLU A 551 5.00 20.39 -5.13
N PHE A 552 5.25 20.24 -6.44
CA PHE A 552 5.16 18.96 -7.16
C PHE A 552 6.53 18.39 -7.56
N SER A 553 7.51 19.25 -7.86
CA SER A 553 8.81 18.85 -8.39
C SER A 553 9.96 19.41 -7.57
N TYR A 554 10.63 18.55 -6.81
CA TYR A 554 11.72 18.94 -5.91
C TYR A 554 12.68 17.78 -5.64
N ALA A 555 13.93 18.13 -5.35
CA ALA A 555 14.87 17.19 -4.74
C ALA A 555 14.71 17.22 -3.22
N LEU A 556 14.47 16.06 -2.63
CA LEU A 556 14.54 15.87 -1.19
C LEU A 556 16.00 15.64 -0.80
N TYR A 557 16.45 16.29 0.27
CA TYR A 557 17.77 16.04 0.82
C TYR A 557 17.77 16.07 2.36
N ARG A 558 18.63 15.26 2.97
CA ARG A 558 18.92 15.30 4.41
C ARG A 558 20.42 15.14 4.67
N THR A 559 20.89 15.68 5.78
CA THR A 559 22.29 15.53 6.20
C THR A 559 22.39 14.48 7.29
N VAL A 560 23.35 13.57 7.16
CA VAL A 560 23.64 12.57 8.18
C VAL A 560 24.83 13.03 9.02
N LYS A 561 24.67 13.01 10.35
CA LYS A 561 25.72 13.40 11.29
C LYS A 561 26.07 12.23 12.22
N PRO A 562 27.36 12.01 12.51
CA PRO A 562 27.74 11.06 13.54
C PRO A 562 27.21 11.55 14.90
N SER A 563 26.50 10.67 15.61
CA SER A 563 25.98 11.01 16.94
C SER A 563 27.14 11.27 17.91
N ARG A 564 26.99 12.27 18.79
CA ARG A 564 28.08 12.71 19.68
C ARG A 564 28.27 11.79 20.89
N ALA A 565 27.58 10.67 20.94
CA ALA A 565 27.38 9.86 22.12
C ALA A 565 28.06 8.49 22.03
N GLN A 566 29.32 8.37 21.60
CA GLN A 566 30.06 7.12 21.83
C GLN A 566 31.59 7.29 21.73
N SER A 567 32.31 6.48 22.53
CA SER A 567 33.77 6.38 22.56
C SER A 567 34.31 5.61 21.35
N ASP A 568 35.55 5.88 20.95
CA ASP A 568 36.33 5.41 19.79
C ASP A 568 36.31 3.90 19.39
N TYR A 569 35.46 3.03 19.94
CA TYR A 569 35.49 1.57 19.76
C TYR A 569 34.11 0.87 19.60
N GLY A 570 33.01 1.58 19.28
CA GLY A 570 31.69 0.98 18.95
C GLY A 570 31.29 1.19 17.48
N PRO A 571 30.32 0.41 16.93
CA PRO A 571 29.72 0.68 15.62
C PRO A 571 29.07 2.07 15.60
N ARG A 572 29.14 2.78 14.46
CA ARG A 572 28.69 4.17 14.36
C ARG A 572 27.18 4.21 14.23
N GLU A 573 26.48 4.60 15.28
CA GLU A 573 25.08 5.02 15.17
C GLU A 573 25.01 6.41 14.51
N TRP A 574 24.41 6.46 13.34
CA TRP A 574 24.20 7.68 12.57
C TRP A 574 22.90 8.36 13.02
N SER A 575 22.89 9.70 13.05
CA SER A 575 21.67 10.49 13.31
C SER A 575 21.34 11.28 12.06
N THR A 576 20.12 11.05 11.53
CA THR A 576 19.57 11.74 10.37
C THR A 576 18.91 13.06 10.79
N THR A 577 18.86 14.02 9.88
CA THR A 577 17.98 15.19 9.99
C THR A 577 16.68 14.94 9.22
N ALA A 578 15.61 15.64 9.57
CA ALA A 578 14.41 15.67 8.74
C ALA A 578 14.74 16.08 7.29
N TRP A 579 13.98 15.53 6.34
CA TRP A 579 14.11 15.86 4.92
C TRP A 579 13.79 17.34 4.66
N SER A 580 14.43 17.90 3.64
CA SER A 580 14.23 19.27 3.18
C SER A 580 14.07 19.27 1.67
N LYS A 581 13.19 20.13 1.15
CA LYS A 581 12.93 20.28 -0.30
C LYS A 581 13.90 21.29 -0.93
N ALA A 582 14.31 21.02 -2.16
CA ALA A 582 15.07 21.94 -3.01
C ALA A 582 14.48 21.93 -4.44
N PRO A 583 13.99 23.07 -4.96
CA PRO A 583 13.25 23.11 -6.22
C PRO A 583 14.12 22.78 -7.42
N PHE A 584 13.48 22.26 -8.47
CA PHE A 584 14.11 22.10 -9.78
C PHE A 584 14.04 23.38 -10.62
N GLU A 585 15.08 23.62 -11.40
CA GLU A 585 15.16 24.68 -12.39
C GLU A 585 15.48 24.10 -13.77
N ASP A 586 14.82 24.63 -14.81
CA ASP A 586 15.14 24.28 -16.19
C ASP A 586 16.58 24.64 -16.55
N THR A 587 17.24 23.73 -17.27
CA THR A 587 18.50 24.03 -17.92
C THR A 587 18.35 23.97 -19.44
N THR A 588 19.28 24.59 -20.17
CA THR A 588 19.32 24.48 -21.65
C THR A 588 20.11 23.27 -22.12
N SER A 589 20.43 22.34 -21.21
CA SER A 589 21.29 21.19 -21.48
C SER A 589 20.46 19.97 -21.88
N ILE A 590 21.06 19.12 -22.71
CA ILE A 590 20.49 17.86 -23.17
C ILE A 590 21.25 16.74 -22.47
N CYS A 591 20.55 15.69 -22.09
CA CYS A 591 21.12 14.46 -21.54
C CYS A 591 20.74 13.26 -22.41
N THR A 592 21.32 12.11 -22.10
CA THR A 592 20.97 10.84 -22.72
C THR A 592 20.20 10.01 -21.70
N LEU A 593 18.96 9.65 -22.04
CA LEU A 593 18.08 8.81 -21.22
C LEU A 593 18.62 7.37 -21.15
N LEU A 594 18.06 6.53 -20.28
CA LEU A 594 18.47 5.12 -20.15
C LEU A 594 18.27 4.34 -21.46
N SER A 595 17.21 4.64 -22.23
CA SER A 595 16.99 4.13 -23.59
C SER A 595 18.02 4.55 -24.63
N GLY A 596 18.90 5.51 -24.32
CA GLY A 596 19.84 6.11 -25.26
C GLY A 596 19.27 7.26 -26.10
N GLU A 597 18.00 7.63 -25.89
CA GLU A 597 17.37 8.80 -26.51
C GLU A 597 17.80 10.12 -25.86
N ASN A 598 17.48 11.25 -26.49
CA ASN A 598 17.80 12.56 -25.94
C ASN A 598 16.72 13.01 -24.94
N GLY A 599 17.13 13.36 -23.73
CA GLY A 599 16.29 14.00 -22.71
C GLY A 599 16.68 15.45 -22.44
N THR A 600 15.90 16.11 -21.59
CA THR A 600 16.16 17.46 -21.09
C THR A 600 16.70 17.41 -19.68
N VAL A 601 17.66 18.28 -19.35
CA VAL A 601 18.22 18.35 -17.99
C VAL A 601 17.50 19.41 -17.17
N ILE A 602 16.95 19.00 -16.03
CA ILE A 602 16.54 19.89 -14.95
C ILE A 602 17.55 19.80 -13.80
N ARG A 603 17.70 20.86 -13.01
CA ARG A 603 18.72 20.94 -11.94
C ARG A 603 18.10 21.37 -10.63
N SER A 604 18.37 20.63 -9.56
CA SER A 604 18.13 21.09 -8.20
C SER A 604 19.46 21.51 -7.56
N ASN A 605 19.45 22.65 -6.86
CA ASN A 605 20.63 23.17 -6.18
C ASN A 605 20.50 22.95 -4.67
N LEU A 606 21.02 21.82 -4.17
CA LEU A 606 20.90 21.44 -2.76
C LEU A 606 21.59 22.46 -1.85
N PRO A 607 20.87 23.11 -0.91
CA PRO A 607 21.42 24.17 -0.07
C PRO A 607 22.17 23.63 1.16
N ILE A 608 23.10 22.71 0.92
CA ILE A 608 24.01 22.16 1.94
C ILE A 608 25.06 23.20 2.31
N ALA A 609 25.11 23.59 3.58
CA ALA A 609 26.07 24.57 4.08
C ALA A 609 27.52 24.08 3.92
N ASP A 610 28.43 24.99 3.55
CA ASP A 610 29.86 24.69 3.34
C ASP A 610 30.57 24.15 4.61
N THR A 611 29.98 24.32 5.79
CA THR A 611 30.52 23.83 7.07
C THR A 611 30.12 22.40 7.41
N VAL A 612 29.21 21.80 6.64
CA VAL A 612 28.77 20.42 6.84
C VAL A 612 29.79 19.48 6.19
N SER A 613 30.11 18.40 6.89
CA SER A 613 30.93 17.29 6.40
C SER A 613 30.31 15.99 6.86
N GLY A 614 30.24 14.99 5.97
CA GLY A 614 29.56 13.72 6.22
C GLY A 614 28.86 13.22 4.96
N GLU A 615 27.70 12.61 5.13
CA GLU A 615 26.87 12.10 4.04
C GLU A 615 25.62 12.97 3.87
N VAL A 616 25.22 13.13 2.62
CA VAL A 616 23.97 13.78 2.22
C VAL A 616 23.17 12.74 1.48
N HIS A 617 22.00 12.42 1.99
CA HIS A 617 21.05 11.56 1.30
C HIS A 617 20.18 12.45 0.42
N TYR A 618 19.93 12.05 -0.81
CA TYR A 618 19.06 12.79 -1.71
C TYR A 618 18.27 11.87 -2.62
N LYS A 619 17.05 12.27 -2.92
CA LYS A 619 16.15 11.67 -3.91
C LYS A 619 15.36 12.78 -4.61
N ALA A 620 14.60 12.46 -5.64
CA ALA A 620 13.78 13.43 -6.34
C ALA A 620 12.33 13.01 -6.40
N MET A 621 11.46 14.00 -6.35
CA MET A 621 10.06 13.91 -6.70
C MET A 621 9.86 14.75 -7.96
N LEU A 622 9.27 14.17 -8.99
CA LEU A 622 8.94 14.84 -10.23
C LEU A 622 7.44 14.76 -10.46
N GLY A 623 6.79 15.92 -10.44
CA GLY A 623 5.38 16.09 -10.72
C GLY A 623 5.08 16.27 -12.20
N THR A 624 3.97 15.72 -12.68
CA THR A 624 3.39 16.03 -14.00
C THR A 624 2.76 17.44 -14.03
N LEU A 625 2.45 17.96 -15.22
CA LEU A 625 1.79 19.26 -15.40
C LEU A 625 0.33 19.26 -14.91
N SER A 626 -0.29 18.08 -14.85
CA SER A 626 -1.60 17.87 -14.22
C SER A 626 -1.55 18.06 -12.71
N GLY A 627 -0.35 17.95 -12.10
CA GLY A 627 -0.12 18.18 -10.67
C GLY A 627 -0.43 16.97 -9.79
N GLY A 628 -1.04 15.92 -10.34
CA GLY A 628 -1.39 14.70 -9.61
C GLY A 628 -0.21 13.73 -9.48
N ASP A 629 0.47 13.39 -10.58
CA ASP A 629 1.44 12.29 -10.55
C ASP A 629 2.78 12.69 -9.95
N LEU A 630 3.07 12.19 -8.75
CA LEU A 630 4.38 12.34 -8.13
C LEU A 630 5.23 11.09 -8.40
N TYR A 631 6.21 11.23 -9.31
CA TYR A 631 7.19 10.17 -9.58
C TYR A 631 8.42 10.35 -8.72
N GLN A 632 8.74 9.32 -7.93
CA GLN A 632 9.95 9.30 -7.15
C GLN A 632 11.15 8.76 -7.97
N TYR A 633 12.33 9.32 -7.75
CA TYR A 633 13.59 8.85 -8.30
C TYR A 633 14.68 8.78 -7.20
N PRO A 634 15.32 7.61 -6.98
CA PRO A 634 15.15 6.37 -7.74
C PRO A 634 13.75 5.74 -7.56
N ASN A 635 13.35 4.90 -8.52
CA ASN A 635 11.97 4.41 -8.63
C ASN A 635 11.59 3.48 -7.47
N ASP A 636 12.56 2.78 -6.92
CA ASP A 636 12.49 1.80 -5.83
C ASP A 636 12.18 2.40 -4.44
N GLY A 637 11.88 3.69 -4.32
CA GLY A 637 11.62 4.29 -3.00
C GLY A 637 12.89 4.81 -2.28
N THR A 638 14.08 4.42 -2.73
CA THR A 638 15.36 4.61 -2.02
C THR A 638 15.91 6.04 -2.14
N TYR A 639 17.16 6.23 -1.72
CA TYR A 639 17.88 7.49 -1.83
C TYR A 639 19.36 7.29 -2.16
N TYR A 640 19.93 8.27 -2.87
CA TYR A 640 21.36 8.28 -3.16
C TYR A 640 22.18 8.88 -2.01
N VAL A 641 23.32 8.25 -1.71
CA VAL A 641 24.25 8.71 -0.67
C VAL A 641 25.43 9.47 -1.28
N LEU A 642 25.50 10.77 -1.05
CA LEU A 642 26.59 11.64 -1.49
C LEU A 642 27.53 11.97 -0.32
N THR A 643 28.81 11.59 -0.44
CA THR A 643 29.84 12.02 0.52
C THR A 643 30.25 13.47 0.28
N VAL A 644 30.11 14.32 1.31
CA VAL A 644 30.47 15.74 1.26
C VAL A 644 31.59 16.05 2.25
N GLU A 645 32.71 16.56 1.72
CA GLU A 645 33.82 17.04 2.55
C GLU A 645 33.56 18.44 3.12
N TYR A 646 34.32 18.84 4.14
CA TYR A 646 34.25 20.19 4.68
C TYR A 646 34.74 21.23 3.64
N ARG A 647 33.87 22.15 3.25
CA ARG A 647 34.10 23.11 2.14
C ARG A 647 34.36 24.55 2.58
N ALA A 648 34.13 24.88 3.85
CA ALA A 648 34.34 26.23 4.34
C ALA A 648 35.83 26.58 4.45
N ASP A 649 36.17 27.87 4.28
CA ASP A 649 37.56 28.32 4.34
C ASP A 649 38.16 28.06 5.74
N TYR A 650 39.32 27.40 5.78
CA TYR A 650 40.16 27.25 6.99
C TYR A 650 40.84 28.58 7.38
N GLY A 651 40.05 29.63 7.61
CA GLY A 651 40.54 30.96 7.96
C GLY A 651 41.46 31.59 6.90
N THR A 652 41.78 32.87 7.07
CA THR A 652 42.75 33.53 6.20
C THR A 652 44.18 33.16 6.64
N PHE A 653 45.13 33.10 5.70
CA PHE A 653 46.55 32.93 6.01
C PHE A 653 47.04 33.92 7.09
N GLY A 654 46.53 35.15 7.06
CA GLY A 654 46.82 36.16 8.09
C GLY A 654 46.28 35.81 9.48
N GLY A 655 45.06 35.27 9.55
CA GLY A 655 44.47 34.78 10.81
C GLY A 655 45.20 33.56 11.36
N ALA A 656 45.58 32.62 10.50
CA ALA A 656 46.38 31.45 10.88
C ALA A 656 47.78 31.86 11.38
N LEU A 657 48.46 32.80 10.70
CA LEU A 657 49.74 33.35 11.13
C LEU A 657 49.62 34.09 12.47
N PHE A 658 48.55 34.85 12.66
CA PHE A 658 48.29 35.57 13.91
C PHE A 658 48.07 34.61 15.08
N MET A 659 47.23 33.58 14.91
CA MET A 659 47.03 32.54 15.93
C MET A 659 48.33 31.76 16.20
N PHE A 660 49.09 31.42 15.17
CA PHE A 660 50.40 30.79 15.34
C PHE A 660 51.35 31.66 16.16
N LEU A 661 51.43 32.97 15.89
CA LEU A 661 52.25 33.90 16.66
C LEU A 661 51.79 34.07 18.10
N ILE A 662 50.48 34.04 18.36
CA ILE A 662 49.92 34.03 19.73
C ILE A 662 50.32 32.74 20.45
N VAL A 663 50.10 31.57 19.85
CA VAL A 663 50.42 30.28 20.46
C VAL A 663 51.93 30.16 20.69
N ALA A 664 52.76 30.50 19.70
CA ALA A 664 54.21 30.53 19.86
C ALA A 664 54.65 31.53 20.95
N GLY A 665 54.04 32.72 21.00
CA GLY A 665 54.35 33.73 22.01
C GLY A 665 53.99 33.28 23.44
N PHE A 666 52.79 32.77 23.65
CA PHE A 666 52.30 32.42 24.98
C PHE A 666 52.75 31.02 25.43
N VAL A 667 52.69 30.01 24.56
CA VAL A 667 53.04 28.63 24.93
C VAL A 667 54.55 28.44 24.94
N TRP A 668 55.27 28.86 23.89
CA TRP A 668 56.71 28.65 23.84
C TRP A 668 57.46 29.71 24.66
N GLY A 669 56.96 30.95 24.68
CA GLY A 669 57.45 31.97 25.61
C GLY A 669 57.17 31.61 27.07
N GLY A 670 55.98 31.08 27.39
CA GLY A 670 55.64 30.57 28.71
C GLY A 670 56.50 29.38 29.13
N LEU A 671 56.69 28.40 28.23
CA LEU A 671 57.56 27.25 28.46
C LEU A 671 59.02 27.67 28.68
N ALA A 672 59.52 28.66 27.93
CA ALA A 672 60.86 29.21 28.11
C ALA A 672 61.02 29.93 29.45
N ILE A 673 59.98 30.64 29.93
CA ILE A 673 59.96 31.26 31.26
C ILE A 673 59.92 30.20 32.35
N CYS A 674 59.11 29.15 32.21
CA CYS A 674 59.05 28.03 33.16
C CYS A 674 60.37 27.25 33.21
N LEU A 675 60.98 26.95 32.05
CA LEU A 675 62.31 26.35 31.96
C LEU A 675 63.37 27.23 32.62
N ARG A 676 63.32 28.55 32.41
CA ARG A 676 64.22 29.50 33.08
C ARG A 676 64.03 29.48 34.60
N MET A 677 62.78 29.44 35.09
CA MET A 677 62.48 29.37 36.54
C MET A 677 62.87 28.02 37.18
N MET A 678 62.89 26.94 36.39
CA MET A 678 63.36 25.62 36.83
C MET A 678 64.88 25.47 36.79
N LEU A 679 65.58 26.19 35.92
CA LEU A 679 67.04 26.14 35.74
C LEU A 679 67.81 27.21 36.53
N THR A 680 67.13 28.15 37.19
CA THR A 680 67.75 29.09 38.15
C THR A 680 67.95 28.43 39.51
N ASP A 681 69.20 28.40 39.99
CA ASP A 681 69.63 27.84 41.27
C ASP A 681 68.91 28.46 42.48
N GLU A 682 68.72 27.66 43.54
CA GLU A 682 68.01 28.02 44.78
C GLU A 682 68.56 29.26 45.51
N GLU A 683 69.74 29.76 45.18
CA GLU A 683 70.29 30.98 45.78
C GLU A 683 69.66 32.30 45.28
N GLU A 684 68.99 32.34 44.12
CA GLU A 684 68.31 33.57 43.64
C GLU A 684 66.83 33.69 44.06
N LYS A 685 66.21 32.62 44.59
CA LYS A 685 64.78 32.64 44.99
C LYS A 685 64.48 33.47 46.23
N ASN A 686 65.47 33.77 47.08
CA ASN A 686 65.28 34.55 48.33
C ASN A 686 65.43 36.07 48.17
N SER A 687 65.66 36.60 46.96
CA SER A 687 65.78 38.05 46.72
C SER A 687 64.45 38.75 46.41
N TRP A 688 63.34 38.02 46.27
CA TRP A 688 62.05 38.56 45.78
C TRP A 688 60.91 38.57 46.82
N MET A 689 61.21 38.34 48.11
CA MET A 689 60.24 38.43 49.21
C MET A 689 60.49 39.62 50.17
N HIS A 690 60.84 40.80 49.64
CA HIS A 690 60.71 42.07 50.36
C HIS A 690 60.07 43.15 49.50
#